data_AF-A0A1W0ACJ1-F1
#
_entry.id   AF-A0A1W0ACJ1-F1
#
_cell.length_a   1.000
_cell.length_b   1.000
_cell.length_c   1.000
_cell.angle_alpha   90.00
_cell.angle_beta   90.00
_cell.angle_gamma   90.00
#
_symmetry.space_group_name_H-M   'P 1'
#
loop_
_entity.id
_entity.type
_entity.pdbx_description
1 polymer ?
#
loop_
_entity_poly.entity_id
_entity_poly.type
_entity_poly.pdbx_seq_one_letter_code
_entity_poly.pdbx_strand_id
1 'polypeptide(L)'
;MSRITSKQAVPCPPRQAAYKKIFTYLNRLRSILALIIWTFLTINTFLDPAKTFYGYYTYADSDNQPAVWELTVMNKFNNKSANTCSGSGIFLDCYYDVPIYGTGILADSVCRSYYPIDTGPFQHIGTFFANCALPSGDQIYLPNNIYATSQWSLMLSSKEKGCMSALGEGKSFPCDSYTTMNGRVVYYRRSRTVASAWCKEFGGYYILNKLTNEQEVLIANLSNSTKPSLTSIPLVNDCTVYNLFDMLGCSADLTIGGAAGHISTSAWYGETVGLWTAYTTSSPKNNIVSTIGDLVSVETISSHQGNITQIRTNYKDALRCFLFFVVIYYRLTSIYYPIWLVYTRQGKPLWKLVTRRHMGLVLHKRERRNFIVLLFLTIEAVVSTEDIIMYCQQVVFSYPTFFNLLLKYMSITRIIWPSAFILLVISRLIPMAFGSKFAFAFSEDLFLLSAPVLWLYMPAYVTSKGADLFQGWRWTGNIVHHFTNTIYNVHNNQIDVLMLYYSLFGSFTLILCWTNIIIGYLWQTFTHTSSIMSVFLSNNISYRIRTHSAMHNGTIENILLTSNQQFPPEIAYQIVKAKWKSTNLCEAINLASEGFVSLVYGDYLILGITEWGSTSPVFNKSGHAAVIVGYKVAYNPSITIHTLTSISSQPKILGVPDLF
;
A
#
# COMPACT_ATOMS: atom_id res chain seq x y z
N MET A 1 -66.39 54.89 -30.99
CA MET A 1 -66.69 53.47 -30.70
C MET A 1 -65.54 52.86 -29.92
N SER A 2 -65.85 52.32 -28.73
CA SER A 2 -65.19 51.24 -27.99
C SER A 2 -63.66 51.22 -27.76
N ARG A 3 -63.31 51.39 -26.47
CA ARG A 3 -62.30 50.68 -25.64
C ARG A 3 -61.57 49.49 -26.31
N ILE A 4 -60.30 49.29 -25.95
CA ILE A 4 -59.82 48.10 -25.20
C ILE A 4 -58.54 48.46 -24.42
N THR A 5 -58.66 48.38 -23.10
CA THR A 5 -57.56 48.22 -22.14
C THR A 5 -57.16 46.75 -22.04
N SER A 6 -55.88 46.55 -21.67
CA SER A 6 -55.28 45.34 -21.11
C SER A 6 -54.95 44.18 -22.07
N LYS A 7 -53.64 43.89 -22.19
CA LYS A 7 -53.14 42.52 -22.24
C LYS A 7 -52.16 42.33 -21.10
N GLN A 8 -52.61 41.55 -20.13
CA GLN A 8 -51.83 40.97 -19.04
C GLN A 8 -50.64 40.19 -19.59
N ALA A 9 -49.50 40.31 -18.92
CA ALA A 9 -48.35 39.43 -19.11
C ALA A 9 -48.76 37.99 -18.77
N VAL A 10 -48.68 37.10 -19.75
CA VAL A 10 -48.93 35.66 -19.58
C VAL A 10 -47.83 35.06 -18.70
N PRO A 11 -48.15 34.31 -17.64
CA PRO A 11 -47.15 33.64 -16.81
C PRO A 11 -46.49 32.49 -17.60
N CYS A 12 -45.15 32.44 -17.58
CA CYS A 12 -44.38 31.34 -18.16
C CYS A 12 -44.87 29.97 -17.62
N PRO A 13 -44.97 28.94 -18.48
CA PRO A 13 -45.51 27.64 -18.07
C PRO A 13 -44.60 26.93 -17.04
N PRO A 14 -45.18 26.16 -16.09
CA PRO A 14 -44.46 25.54 -14.98
C PRO A 14 -43.36 24.54 -15.40
N ARG A 15 -43.41 24.02 -16.64
CA ARG A 15 -42.38 23.14 -17.21
C ARG A 15 -41.03 23.83 -17.38
N GLN A 16 -40.98 25.11 -17.76
CA GLN A 16 -39.72 25.84 -17.92
C GLN A 16 -39.05 26.14 -16.56
N ALA A 17 -39.83 26.42 -15.52
CA ALA A 17 -39.32 26.66 -14.17
C ALA A 17 -38.80 25.37 -13.51
N ALA A 18 -39.49 24.22 -13.71
CA ALA A 18 -39.05 22.91 -13.23
C ALA A 18 -37.76 22.46 -13.94
N TYR A 19 -37.67 22.62 -15.26
CA TYR A 19 -36.46 22.31 -16.03
C TYR A 19 -35.28 23.19 -15.61
N LYS A 20 -35.53 24.48 -15.35
CA LYS A 20 -34.52 25.42 -14.86
C LYS A 20 -34.02 25.02 -13.47
N LYS A 21 -34.91 24.60 -12.55
CA LYS A 21 -34.57 24.09 -11.21
C LYS A 21 -33.74 22.80 -11.24
N ILE A 22 -34.11 21.85 -12.11
CA ILE A 22 -33.34 20.60 -12.31
C ILE A 22 -31.95 20.92 -12.87
N PHE A 23 -31.87 21.85 -13.84
CA PHE A 23 -30.60 22.28 -14.41
C PHE A 23 -29.71 23.02 -13.39
N THR A 24 -30.26 23.86 -12.51
CA THR A 24 -29.49 24.45 -11.40
C THR A 24 -29.03 23.39 -10.40
N TYR A 25 -29.86 22.39 -10.09
CA TYR A 25 -29.47 21.30 -9.18
C TYR A 25 -28.34 20.46 -9.77
N LEU A 26 -28.44 20.07 -11.05
CA LEU A 26 -27.39 19.35 -11.78
C LEU A 26 -26.09 20.17 -11.86
N ASN A 27 -26.16 21.47 -12.11
CA ASN A 27 -24.98 22.34 -12.11
C ASN A 27 -24.36 22.51 -10.73
N ARG A 28 -25.17 22.56 -9.66
CA ARG A 28 -24.69 22.61 -8.28
C ARG A 28 -24.00 21.30 -7.91
N LEU A 29 -24.60 20.16 -8.25
CA LEU A 29 -24.03 18.84 -8.03
C LEU A 29 -22.72 18.65 -8.82
N ARG A 30 -22.68 19.07 -10.08
CA ARG A 30 -21.45 19.12 -10.90
C ARG A 30 -20.36 19.98 -10.26
N SER A 31 -20.73 21.14 -9.71
CA SER A 31 -19.78 22.06 -9.06
C SER A 31 -19.23 21.49 -7.76
N ILE A 32 -20.06 20.79 -6.97
CA ILE A 32 -19.64 20.09 -5.74
C ILE A 32 -18.70 18.94 -6.09
N LEU A 33 -19.05 18.11 -7.08
CA LEU A 33 -18.19 17.04 -7.57
C LEU A 33 -16.86 17.57 -8.11
N ALA A 34 -16.89 18.65 -8.89
CA ALA A 34 -15.69 19.31 -9.40
C ALA A 34 -14.80 19.81 -8.24
N LEU A 35 -15.39 20.37 -7.19
CA LEU A 35 -14.66 20.80 -5.99
C LEU A 35 -14.04 19.63 -5.23
N ILE A 36 -14.77 18.51 -5.08
CA ILE A 36 -14.26 17.30 -4.41
C ILE A 36 -13.08 16.73 -5.20
N ILE A 37 -13.25 16.55 -6.52
CA ILE A 37 -12.20 16.07 -7.43
C ILE A 37 -10.99 17.00 -7.41
N TRP A 38 -11.22 18.31 -7.45
CA TRP A 38 -10.16 19.32 -7.37
C TRP A 38 -9.38 19.23 -6.06
N THR A 39 -10.08 19.15 -4.92
CA THR A 39 -9.47 19.07 -3.59
C THR A 39 -8.64 17.80 -3.48
N PHE A 40 -9.19 16.69 -3.94
CA PHE A 40 -8.54 15.39 -3.97
C PHE A 40 -7.23 15.39 -4.76
N LEU A 41 -7.28 15.87 -6.00
CA LEU A 41 -6.12 15.96 -6.88
C LEU A 41 -5.05 16.89 -6.30
N THR A 42 -5.47 18.00 -5.70
CA THR A 42 -4.57 18.99 -5.09
C THR A 42 -3.88 18.42 -3.85
N ILE A 43 -4.62 17.73 -2.97
CA ILE A 43 -4.04 17.06 -1.79
C ILE A 43 -3.05 15.98 -2.20
N ASN A 44 -3.42 15.10 -3.14
CA ASN A 44 -2.53 14.06 -3.63
C ASN A 44 -1.25 14.65 -4.23
N THR A 45 -1.39 15.71 -5.01
CA THR A 45 -0.29 16.48 -5.60
C THR A 45 0.70 17.03 -4.57
N PHE A 46 0.22 17.63 -3.47
CA PHE A 46 1.10 18.18 -2.44
C PHE A 46 1.71 17.11 -1.53
N LEU A 47 1.00 15.99 -1.34
CA LEU A 47 1.49 14.85 -0.58
C LEU A 47 2.40 13.93 -1.40
N ASP A 48 2.49 14.11 -2.73
CA ASP A 48 3.27 13.25 -3.63
C ASP A 48 4.79 13.25 -3.35
N PRO A 49 5.42 14.38 -2.97
CA PRO A 49 6.79 14.36 -2.45
C PRO A 49 6.86 13.74 -1.05
N ALA A 50 5.91 14.09 -0.17
CA ALA A 50 5.88 13.61 1.21
C ALA A 50 5.71 12.09 1.29
N LYS A 51 4.91 11.48 0.41
CA LYS A 51 4.75 10.01 0.32
C LYS A 51 6.04 9.33 -0.16
N THR A 52 6.78 9.97 -1.07
CA THR A 52 8.05 9.44 -1.59
C THR A 52 9.10 9.43 -0.49
N PHE A 53 9.15 10.48 0.33
CA PHE A 53 10.03 10.53 1.51
C PHE A 53 9.54 9.64 2.66
N TYR A 54 8.24 9.61 2.96
CA TYR A 54 7.67 8.81 4.06
C TYR A 54 7.93 7.32 3.84
N GLY A 55 7.65 6.80 2.64
CA GLY A 55 7.91 5.38 2.34
C GLY A 55 9.39 4.96 2.43
N TYR A 56 10.31 5.90 2.65
CA TYR A 56 11.74 5.64 2.77
C TYR A 56 12.28 5.97 4.18
N TYR A 57 11.92 7.12 4.75
CA TYR A 57 12.43 7.56 6.05
C TYR A 57 11.82 6.79 7.23
N THR A 58 10.54 6.42 7.16
CA THR A 58 9.90 5.56 8.19
C THR A 58 10.00 4.07 7.89
N TYR A 59 10.71 3.69 6.83
CA TYR A 59 10.90 2.29 6.45
C TYR A 59 12.34 1.99 6.07
N ALA A 60 13.27 2.76 6.64
CA ALA A 60 14.65 2.35 6.75
C ALA A 60 14.70 1.07 7.61
N ASP A 61 15.69 0.23 7.33
CA ASP A 61 15.91 -1.04 8.03
C ASP A 61 15.73 -0.84 9.55
N SER A 62 15.05 -1.79 10.20
CA SER A 62 14.81 -1.83 11.65
C SER A 62 13.87 -0.79 12.28
N ASP A 63 13.07 -0.05 11.51
CA ASP A 63 11.99 0.77 12.10
C ASP A 63 10.88 -0.11 12.72
N ASN A 64 10.51 0.23 13.94
CA ASN A 64 9.62 -0.54 14.80
C ASN A 64 8.19 -0.05 14.66
N GLN A 65 7.37 -0.79 13.92
CA GLN A 65 6.00 -0.39 13.64
C GLN A 65 5.02 -1.18 14.54
N PRO A 66 4.26 -0.51 15.43
CA PRO A 66 3.37 -1.19 16.35
C PRO A 66 2.20 -1.84 15.62
N ALA A 67 1.91 -3.09 15.98
CA ALA A 67 0.78 -3.87 15.50
C ALA A 67 0.13 -4.59 16.68
N VAL A 68 -1.21 -4.53 16.73
CA VAL A 68 -2.00 -5.21 17.75
C VAL A 68 -2.87 -6.23 17.06
N TRP A 69 -2.71 -7.50 17.42
CA TRP A 69 -3.54 -8.57 16.92
C TRP A 69 -4.60 -8.90 17.95
N GLU A 70 -5.86 -8.67 17.62
CA GLU A 70 -6.99 -9.15 18.41
C GLU A 70 -7.67 -10.27 17.64
N LEU A 71 -7.71 -11.45 18.21
CA LEU A 71 -8.22 -12.67 17.57
C LEU A 71 -9.21 -13.34 18.51
N THR A 72 -10.39 -13.64 17.98
CA THR A 72 -11.44 -14.38 18.68
C THR A 72 -11.59 -15.75 18.03
N VAL A 73 -11.47 -16.81 18.83
CA VAL A 73 -11.51 -18.18 18.36
C VAL A 73 -12.59 -18.93 19.11
N MET A 74 -13.43 -19.67 18.38
CA MET A 74 -14.39 -20.59 18.98
C MET A 74 -13.96 -22.03 18.75
N ASN A 75 -13.99 -22.84 19.81
CA ASN A 75 -13.72 -24.26 19.78
C ASN A 75 -14.79 -25.01 20.57
N LYS A 76 -15.24 -26.15 20.06
CA LYS A 76 -16.15 -27.05 20.77
C LYS A 76 -15.41 -28.29 21.25
N PHE A 77 -15.57 -28.59 22.53
CA PHE A 77 -14.94 -29.72 23.20
C PHE A 77 -15.98 -30.69 23.76
N ASN A 78 -15.58 -31.95 23.84
CA ASN A 78 -16.32 -33.01 24.50
C ASN A 78 -15.59 -33.42 25.77
N ASN A 79 -16.17 -33.12 26.92
CA ASN A 79 -15.52 -33.42 28.20
C ASN A 79 -15.78 -34.87 28.66
N LYS A 80 -16.84 -35.53 28.15
CA LYS A 80 -17.33 -36.81 28.70
C LYS A 80 -17.06 -38.03 27.83
N SER A 81 -17.27 -37.96 26.52
CA SER A 81 -17.13 -39.11 25.62
C SER A 81 -15.87 -39.10 24.75
N ALA A 82 -14.97 -38.15 24.97
CA ALA A 82 -13.66 -38.14 24.32
C ALA A 82 -12.82 -39.36 24.74
N ASN A 83 -12.08 -39.94 23.80
CA ASN A 83 -11.21 -41.11 24.04
C ASN A 83 -9.73 -40.70 24.22
N THR A 84 -8.89 -41.59 24.73
CA THR A 84 -7.44 -41.34 24.77
C THR A 84 -6.87 -41.23 23.35
N CYS A 85 -6.11 -40.18 23.05
CA CYS A 85 -5.54 -39.97 21.72
C CYS A 85 -4.55 -41.08 21.33
N SER A 86 -4.63 -41.54 20.08
CA SER A 86 -3.64 -42.48 19.51
C SER A 86 -2.44 -41.70 18.96
N GLY A 87 -1.23 -42.22 19.13
CA GLY A 87 0.02 -41.54 18.74
C GLY A 87 0.22 -41.33 17.22
N SER A 88 -0.70 -41.82 16.38
CA SER A 88 -0.63 -41.73 14.91
C SER A 88 -1.98 -41.39 14.25
N GLY A 89 -2.97 -40.95 15.02
CA GLY A 89 -4.34 -40.67 14.55
C GLY A 89 -4.64 -39.20 14.30
N ILE A 90 -5.85 -38.92 13.83
CA ILE A 90 -6.39 -37.56 13.69
C ILE A 90 -6.74 -37.05 15.10
N PHE A 91 -6.19 -35.90 15.49
CA PHE A 91 -6.39 -35.27 16.80
C PHE A 91 -7.75 -34.56 16.90
N LEU A 92 -8.84 -35.33 16.89
CA LEU A 92 -10.21 -34.84 17.06
C LEU A 92 -10.91 -35.68 18.13
N ASP A 93 -11.66 -35.01 19.01
CA ASP A 93 -12.47 -35.65 20.05
C ASP A 93 -11.69 -36.67 20.93
N CYS A 94 -10.47 -36.28 21.34
CA CYS A 94 -9.59 -37.12 22.14
C CYS A 94 -8.85 -36.32 23.24
N TYR A 95 -8.22 -37.01 24.20
CA TYR A 95 -7.45 -36.38 25.28
C TYR A 95 -6.09 -37.07 25.57
N TYR A 96 -5.18 -36.32 26.19
CA TYR A 96 -3.95 -36.84 26.83
C TYR A 96 -3.93 -36.52 28.32
N ASP A 97 -3.50 -37.48 29.13
CA ASP A 97 -3.16 -37.26 30.53
C ASP A 97 -1.65 -36.95 30.61
N VAL A 98 -1.32 -35.71 30.98
CA VAL A 98 0.05 -35.18 30.94
C VAL A 98 0.45 -34.63 32.31
N PRO A 99 1.48 -35.17 32.97
CA PRO A 99 2.06 -34.55 34.16
C PRO A 99 2.78 -33.25 33.77
N ILE A 100 2.66 -32.26 34.64
CA ILE A 100 3.28 -30.94 34.49
C ILE A 100 4.44 -30.83 35.48
N TYR A 101 5.62 -30.50 34.99
CA TYR A 101 6.82 -30.21 35.77
C TYR A 101 7.19 -28.75 35.63
N GLY A 102 8.01 -28.20 36.52
CA GLY A 102 8.60 -26.87 36.35
C GLY A 102 8.35 -25.97 37.54
N THR A 103 8.22 -24.67 37.27
CA THR A 103 8.19 -23.63 38.32
C THR A 103 6.94 -22.75 38.30
N GLY A 104 6.00 -23.01 37.38
CA GLY A 104 4.75 -22.27 37.31
C GLY A 104 3.67 -22.78 38.27
N ILE A 105 2.48 -22.17 38.17
CA ILE A 105 1.33 -22.38 39.05
C ILE A 105 0.80 -23.82 38.95
N LEU A 106 0.86 -24.41 37.76
CA LEU A 106 0.43 -25.79 37.53
C LEU A 106 1.57 -26.81 37.67
N ALA A 107 2.73 -26.44 38.20
CA ALA A 107 3.79 -27.41 38.48
C ALA A 107 3.29 -28.52 39.42
N ASP A 108 3.76 -29.75 39.16
CA ASP A 108 3.40 -30.99 39.87
C ASP A 108 1.91 -31.42 39.73
N SER A 109 1.13 -30.75 38.88
CA SER A 109 -0.23 -31.16 38.57
C SER A 109 -0.29 -32.20 37.45
N VAL A 110 -1.38 -32.96 37.41
CA VAL A 110 -1.69 -33.86 36.29
C VAL A 110 -2.89 -33.30 35.54
N CYS A 111 -2.68 -32.90 34.29
CA CYS A 111 -3.73 -32.30 33.46
C CYS A 111 -4.16 -33.23 32.35
N ARG A 112 -5.47 -33.41 32.23
CA ARG A 112 -6.11 -34.01 31.06
C ARG A 112 -6.36 -32.93 30.02
N SER A 113 -5.57 -32.91 28.94
CA SER A 113 -5.70 -31.96 27.84
C SER A 113 -6.62 -32.52 26.76
N TYR A 114 -7.69 -31.81 26.41
CA TYR A 114 -8.68 -32.24 25.41
C TYR A 114 -8.46 -31.54 24.07
N TYR A 115 -8.79 -32.26 23.00
CA TYR A 115 -8.83 -31.75 21.64
C TYR A 115 -10.25 -31.43 21.18
N PRO A 116 -10.43 -30.38 20.37
CA PRO A 116 -11.74 -29.96 19.88
C PRO A 116 -12.32 -30.95 18.85
N ILE A 117 -13.62 -30.85 18.62
CA ILE A 117 -14.39 -31.72 17.71
C ILE A 117 -14.57 -31.07 16.33
N ASP A 118 -14.60 -29.74 16.29
CA ASP A 118 -15.03 -28.94 15.14
C ASP A 118 -13.88 -28.26 14.38
N THR A 119 -12.62 -28.53 14.75
CA THR A 119 -11.49 -27.92 14.07
C THR A 119 -11.26 -28.54 12.70
N GLY A 120 -11.36 -27.72 11.65
CA GLY A 120 -10.83 -28.07 10.33
C GLY A 120 -9.29 -28.12 10.32
N PRO A 121 -8.67 -28.68 9.27
CA PRO A 121 -7.21 -28.84 9.14
C PRO A 121 -6.40 -27.52 9.08
N PHE A 122 -7.06 -26.37 9.20
CA PHE A 122 -6.48 -25.03 9.12
C PHE A 122 -6.82 -24.14 10.32
N GLN A 123 -7.32 -24.66 11.45
CA GLN A 123 -7.56 -23.78 12.61
C GLN A 123 -6.25 -23.43 13.32
N HIS A 124 -5.83 -22.17 13.18
CA HIS A 124 -4.48 -21.66 13.50
C HIS A 124 -4.20 -21.38 14.98
N ILE A 125 -5.24 -21.31 15.82
CA ILE A 125 -5.15 -20.90 17.22
C ILE A 125 -6.13 -21.78 17.97
N GLY A 126 -5.64 -22.53 18.95
CA GLY A 126 -6.45 -23.39 19.78
C GLY A 126 -6.76 -22.73 21.11
N THR A 127 -7.80 -23.22 21.76
CA THR A 127 -8.02 -22.99 23.18
C THR A 127 -7.45 -24.16 23.96
N PHE A 128 -6.68 -23.92 25.02
CA PHE A 128 -6.28 -25.00 25.91
C PHE A 128 -7.46 -25.35 26.83
N PHE A 129 -8.07 -26.50 26.58
CA PHE A 129 -9.13 -27.05 27.42
C PHE A 129 -8.58 -28.22 28.23
N ALA A 130 -8.57 -28.10 29.55
CA ALA A 130 -7.99 -29.12 30.41
C ALA A 130 -8.64 -29.24 31.78
N ASN A 131 -8.58 -30.46 32.31
CA ASN A 131 -8.96 -30.78 33.68
C ASN A 131 -7.69 -31.14 34.46
N CYS A 132 -7.28 -30.29 35.38
CA CYS A 132 -6.02 -30.43 36.12
C CYS A 132 -6.28 -30.84 37.56
N ALA A 133 -5.66 -31.93 38.01
CA ALA A 133 -5.60 -32.31 39.42
C ALA A 133 -4.35 -31.70 40.05
N LEU A 134 -4.56 -30.79 41.01
CA LEU A 134 -3.49 -30.17 41.77
C LEU A 134 -2.86 -31.15 42.77
N PRO A 135 -1.63 -30.88 43.24
CA PRO A 135 -1.01 -31.65 44.33
C PRO A 135 -1.83 -31.69 45.61
N SER A 136 -2.68 -30.68 45.86
CA SER A 136 -3.61 -30.62 46.99
C SER A 136 -4.76 -31.63 46.90
N GLY A 137 -4.97 -32.24 45.72
CA GLY A 137 -6.11 -33.09 45.41
C GLY A 137 -7.30 -32.35 44.78
N ASP A 138 -7.24 -31.02 44.69
CA ASP A 138 -8.30 -30.22 44.06
C ASP A 138 -8.27 -30.30 42.54
N GLN A 139 -9.44 -30.31 41.91
CA GLN A 139 -9.57 -30.33 40.45
C GLN A 139 -9.93 -28.94 39.92
N ILE A 140 -9.14 -28.44 38.97
CA ILE A 140 -9.36 -27.18 38.26
C ILE A 140 -9.72 -27.46 36.80
N TYR A 141 -10.77 -26.79 36.32
CA TYR A 141 -11.19 -26.79 34.93
C TYR A 141 -10.68 -25.53 34.23
N LEU A 142 -10.03 -25.70 33.08
CA LEU A 142 -9.43 -24.63 32.28
C LEU A 142 -10.04 -24.64 30.86
N PRO A 143 -10.45 -23.49 30.30
CA PRO A 143 -10.57 -22.19 30.97
C PRO A 143 -11.81 -22.14 31.87
N ASN A 144 -11.82 -21.17 32.78
CA ASN A 144 -12.97 -20.87 33.65
C ASN A 144 -13.09 -19.35 33.90
N ASN A 145 -13.93 -18.94 34.85
CA ASN A 145 -14.12 -17.52 35.16
C ASN A 145 -12.82 -16.85 35.64
N ILE A 146 -11.93 -17.58 36.31
CA ILE A 146 -10.66 -17.12 36.89
C ILE A 146 -9.51 -17.26 35.89
N TYR A 147 -9.42 -18.37 35.17
CA TYR A 147 -8.31 -18.66 34.26
C TYR A 147 -8.71 -18.49 32.81
N ALA A 148 -7.98 -17.63 32.11
CA ALA A 148 -8.04 -17.51 30.66
C ALA A 148 -6.97 -18.39 30.01
N THR A 149 -7.29 -19.04 28.88
CA THR A 149 -6.34 -19.90 28.18
C THR A 149 -6.32 -19.66 26.68
N SER A 150 -5.15 -19.81 26.07
CA SER A 150 -4.94 -19.76 24.62
C SER A 150 -3.79 -20.68 24.22
N GLN A 151 -3.69 -21.00 22.93
CA GLN A 151 -2.55 -21.70 22.35
C GLN A 151 -1.89 -20.80 21.32
N TRP A 152 -0.58 -20.60 21.43
CA TRP A 152 0.17 -19.76 20.50
C TRP A 152 1.56 -20.33 20.23
N SER A 153 2.21 -19.81 19.19
CA SER A 153 3.55 -20.21 18.77
C SER A 153 4.64 -19.66 19.70
N LEU A 154 5.70 -20.45 19.82
CA LEU A 154 6.92 -20.18 20.57
C LEU A 154 8.12 -20.53 19.70
N MET A 155 9.25 -19.87 19.97
CA MET A 155 10.52 -20.17 19.31
C MET A 155 11.62 -20.38 20.34
N LEU A 156 12.31 -21.50 20.26
CA LEU A 156 13.55 -21.75 21.00
C LEU A 156 14.73 -21.51 20.07
N SER A 157 15.80 -20.92 20.59
CA SER A 157 17.03 -20.64 19.84
C SER A 157 18.28 -20.95 20.67
N SER A 158 19.31 -21.51 20.05
CA SER A 158 20.59 -21.79 20.72
C SER A 158 21.73 -21.88 19.71
N LYS A 159 22.97 -21.61 20.14
CA LYS A 159 24.17 -21.89 19.33
C LYS A 159 24.46 -23.39 19.22
N GLU A 160 23.99 -24.17 20.19
CA GLU A 160 24.22 -25.60 20.27
C GLU A 160 22.97 -26.38 19.87
N LYS A 161 23.08 -27.21 18.82
CA LYS A 161 21.95 -28.02 18.34
C LYS A 161 21.42 -28.99 19.40
N GLY A 162 22.30 -29.51 20.26
CA GLY A 162 21.95 -30.48 21.30
C GLY A 162 20.94 -29.95 22.32
N CYS A 163 21.01 -28.65 22.66
CA CYS A 163 20.07 -27.99 23.58
C CYS A 163 18.62 -28.02 23.12
N MET A 164 18.41 -28.13 21.81
CA MET A 164 17.10 -27.98 21.18
C MET A 164 16.26 -29.26 21.24
N SER A 165 16.83 -30.41 21.64
CA SER A 165 16.11 -31.68 21.63
C SER A 165 15.16 -31.87 22.81
N ALA A 166 15.46 -31.26 23.96
CA ALA A 166 14.76 -31.53 25.22
C ALA A 166 13.37 -30.87 25.33
N LEU A 167 13.13 -29.74 24.64
CA LEU A 167 11.94 -28.92 24.86
C LEU A 167 11.25 -28.52 23.54
N GLY A 168 9.91 -28.57 23.53
CA GLY A 168 9.04 -28.22 22.43
C GLY A 168 8.96 -29.28 21.32
N GLU A 169 7.82 -29.39 20.64
CA GLU A 169 7.65 -30.34 19.54
C GLU A 169 7.89 -29.68 18.19
N GLY A 170 9.02 -29.96 17.55
CA GLY A 170 9.39 -29.33 16.28
C GLY A 170 10.70 -29.86 15.74
N LYS A 171 10.99 -29.58 14.46
CA LYS A 171 12.30 -29.90 13.88
C LYS A 171 13.21 -28.69 14.04
N SER A 172 14.40 -28.89 14.61
CA SER A 172 15.42 -27.84 14.67
C SER A 172 15.97 -27.55 13.27
N PHE A 173 16.14 -26.27 12.95
CA PHE A 173 16.67 -25.79 11.68
C PHE A 173 17.70 -24.67 11.88
N PRO A 174 18.66 -24.49 10.96
CA PRO A 174 19.60 -23.38 11.02
C PRO A 174 18.91 -22.02 10.83
N CYS A 175 19.28 -21.02 11.64
CA CYS A 175 18.76 -19.66 11.57
C CYS A 175 19.85 -18.59 11.79
N ASP A 176 19.57 -17.40 11.25
CA ASP A 176 20.34 -16.18 11.40
C ASP A 176 19.66 -15.27 12.44
N SER A 177 20.45 -14.40 13.05
CA SER A 177 19.98 -13.40 14.00
C SER A 177 20.17 -11.99 13.43
N TYR A 178 19.25 -11.09 13.75
CA TYR A 178 19.32 -9.67 13.44
C TYR A 178 18.94 -8.87 14.68
N THR A 179 19.73 -7.84 15.00
CA THR A 179 19.46 -6.97 16.14
C THR A 179 18.78 -5.71 15.64
N THR A 180 17.55 -5.49 16.10
CA THR A 180 16.72 -4.32 15.77
C THR A 180 17.24 -3.05 16.45
N MET A 181 16.77 -1.85 16.04
CA MET A 181 17.16 -0.58 16.68
C MET A 181 16.91 -0.55 18.20
N ASN A 182 15.91 -1.30 18.66
CA ASN A 182 15.56 -1.40 20.08
C ASN A 182 16.42 -2.43 20.84
N GLY A 183 17.48 -2.96 20.21
CA GLY A 183 18.37 -3.97 20.80
C GLY A 183 17.77 -5.37 20.87
N ARG A 184 16.58 -5.61 20.29
CA ARG A 184 15.94 -6.94 20.29
C ARG A 184 16.52 -7.80 19.18
N VAL A 185 16.87 -9.04 19.54
CA VAL A 185 17.34 -10.06 18.60
C VAL A 185 16.15 -10.76 17.98
N VAL A 186 16.13 -10.84 16.66
CA VAL A 186 15.10 -11.52 15.90
C VAL A 186 15.73 -12.55 15.00
N TYR A 187 15.12 -13.73 14.93
CA TYR A 187 15.64 -14.85 14.18
C TYR A 187 14.89 -15.04 12.86
N TYR A 188 15.64 -15.35 11.81
CA TYR A 188 15.14 -15.58 10.46
C TYR A 188 16.10 -16.50 9.70
N ARG A 189 15.90 -16.74 8.40
CA ARG A 189 16.78 -17.64 7.62
C ARG A 189 17.12 -17.07 6.25
N ARG A 190 18.41 -16.87 5.96
CA ARG A 190 18.93 -16.51 4.62
C ARG A 190 19.26 -17.79 3.79
N SER A 191 19.25 -17.72 2.44
CA SER A 191 19.55 -18.88 1.55
C SER A 191 21.03 -19.15 1.37
N ARG A 192 21.88 -18.20 1.76
CA ARG A 192 23.32 -18.27 1.55
C ARG A 192 24.03 -17.99 2.87
N THR A 193 24.84 -18.96 3.29
CA THR A 193 25.89 -18.94 4.34
C THR A 193 25.55 -19.59 5.70
N VAL A 194 26.63 -19.76 6.47
CA VAL A 194 26.74 -20.46 7.75
C VAL A 194 25.80 -19.82 8.78
N ALA A 195 24.90 -20.63 9.33
CA ALA A 195 23.93 -20.15 10.30
C ALA A 195 24.58 -19.74 11.62
N SER A 196 24.13 -18.61 12.17
CA SER A 196 24.60 -18.10 13.46
C SER A 196 24.09 -18.91 14.66
N ALA A 197 22.93 -19.55 14.50
CA ALA A 197 22.24 -20.30 15.56
C ALA A 197 21.36 -21.42 14.98
N TRP A 198 20.83 -22.25 15.88
CA TRP A 198 19.77 -23.23 15.62
C TRP A 198 18.46 -22.72 16.23
N CYS A 199 17.39 -22.77 15.46
CA CYS A 199 16.05 -22.40 15.87
C CYS A 199 15.11 -23.61 15.83
N LYS A 200 14.07 -23.57 16.66
CA LYS A 200 12.99 -24.57 16.70
C LYS A 200 11.69 -23.89 17.06
N GLU A 201 10.67 -24.12 16.25
CA GLU A 201 9.34 -23.53 16.39
C GLU A 201 8.36 -24.61 16.82
N PHE A 202 7.47 -24.28 17.75
CA PHE A 202 6.48 -25.19 18.32
C PHE A 202 5.35 -24.42 19.00
N GLY A 203 4.26 -25.10 19.34
CA GLY A 203 3.15 -24.50 20.11
C GLY A 203 3.36 -24.57 21.62
N GLY A 204 2.78 -23.62 22.34
CA GLY A 204 2.64 -23.65 23.80
C GLY A 204 1.23 -23.26 24.23
N TYR A 205 0.81 -23.76 25.40
CA TYR A 205 -0.45 -23.38 26.02
C TYR A 205 -0.20 -22.27 27.04
N TYR A 206 -0.87 -21.15 26.85
CA TYR A 206 -0.76 -19.98 27.71
C TYR A 206 -1.94 -19.96 28.66
N ILE A 207 -1.65 -19.70 29.92
CA ILE A 207 -2.64 -19.66 30.99
C ILE A 207 -2.44 -18.35 31.73
N LEU A 208 -3.50 -17.56 31.86
CA LEU A 208 -3.54 -16.31 32.61
C LEU A 208 -4.52 -16.46 33.76
N ASN A 209 -4.05 -16.21 34.98
CA ASN A 209 -4.93 -16.00 36.11
C ASN A 209 -5.44 -14.56 36.10
N LYS A 210 -6.74 -14.35 35.84
CA LYS A 210 -7.35 -13.02 35.75
C LYS A 210 -7.36 -12.26 37.08
N LEU A 211 -7.25 -12.97 38.22
CA LEU A 211 -7.28 -12.36 39.56
C LEU A 211 -5.90 -11.87 39.99
N THR A 212 -4.86 -12.68 39.83
CA THR A 212 -3.48 -12.33 40.22
C THR A 212 -2.70 -11.67 39.08
N ASN A 213 -3.22 -11.74 37.85
CA ASN A 213 -2.53 -11.31 36.62
C ASN A 213 -1.22 -12.07 36.36
N GLU A 214 -1.06 -13.24 37.00
CA GLU A 214 0.07 -14.14 36.76
C GLU A 214 -0.19 -14.98 35.53
N GLN A 215 0.84 -15.12 34.70
CA GLN A 215 0.78 -15.86 33.46
C GLN A 215 1.82 -16.98 33.48
N GLU A 216 1.50 -18.11 32.86
CA GLU A 216 2.45 -19.19 32.62
C GLU A 216 2.28 -19.76 31.21
N VAL A 217 3.30 -20.47 30.75
CA VAL A 217 3.24 -21.24 29.51
C VAL A 217 3.61 -22.69 29.77
N LEU A 218 2.81 -23.60 29.21
CA LEU A 218 3.05 -25.02 29.21
C LEU A 218 3.63 -25.44 27.86
N ILE A 219 4.79 -26.10 27.90
CA ILE A 219 5.52 -26.54 26.72
C ILE A 219 5.77 -28.04 26.78
N ALA A 220 5.61 -28.76 25.67
CA ALA A 220 5.93 -30.18 25.60
C ALA A 220 7.39 -30.45 25.98
N ASN A 221 7.61 -31.33 26.96
CA ASN A 221 8.92 -31.84 27.33
C ASN A 221 9.18 -33.14 26.57
N LEU A 222 10.28 -33.17 25.82
CA LEU A 222 10.69 -34.29 24.96
C LEU A 222 11.91 -35.04 25.47
N SER A 223 12.37 -34.75 26.70
CA SER A 223 13.46 -35.49 27.34
C SER A 223 13.20 -37.00 27.40
N ASN A 224 11.94 -37.41 27.55
CA ASN A 224 11.51 -38.80 27.50
C ASN A 224 10.35 -38.99 26.52
N SER A 225 10.62 -39.59 25.35
CA SER A 225 9.61 -39.86 24.32
C SER A 225 8.54 -40.87 24.72
N THR A 226 8.77 -41.68 25.77
CA THR A 226 7.85 -42.72 26.22
C THR A 226 6.84 -42.24 27.26
N LYS A 227 7.08 -41.09 27.89
CA LYS A 227 6.19 -40.47 28.89
C LYS A 227 6.00 -39.00 28.55
N PRO A 228 4.92 -38.64 27.83
CA PRO A 228 4.66 -37.25 27.49
C PRO A 228 4.50 -36.43 28.78
N SER A 229 5.14 -35.27 28.85
CA SER A 229 5.03 -34.35 29.98
C SER A 229 5.05 -32.91 29.48
N LEU A 230 4.54 -31.98 30.28
CA LEU A 230 4.62 -30.55 30.02
C LEU A 230 5.59 -29.90 31.01
N THR A 231 6.30 -28.88 30.55
CA THR A 231 7.10 -27.98 31.40
C THR A 231 6.33 -26.67 31.54
N SER A 232 6.00 -26.31 32.79
CA SER A 232 5.42 -25.02 33.14
C SER A 232 6.52 -24.01 33.44
N ILE A 233 6.46 -22.88 32.75
CA ILE A 233 7.36 -21.74 32.89
C ILE A 233 6.52 -20.50 33.25
N PRO A 234 6.76 -19.86 34.40
CA PRO A 234 6.08 -18.63 34.78
C PRO A 234 6.55 -17.48 33.88
N LEU A 235 5.61 -16.65 33.44
CA LEU A 235 5.85 -15.53 32.55
C LEU A 235 5.70 -14.20 33.26
N VAL A 236 6.68 -13.34 33.05
CA VAL A 236 6.64 -11.93 33.40
C VAL A 236 6.11 -11.15 32.20
N ASN A 237 5.06 -10.36 32.41
CA ASN A 237 4.29 -9.70 31.35
C ASN A 237 5.13 -8.97 30.28
N ASP A 238 6.21 -8.29 30.68
CA ASP A 238 7.05 -7.47 29.78
C ASP A 238 8.36 -8.16 29.36
N CYS A 239 8.58 -9.41 29.77
CA CYS A 239 9.78 -10.17 29.42
C CYS A 239 9.44 -11.19 28.33
N THR A 240 9.86 -10.96 27.10
CA THR A 240 9.53 -11.84 25.96
C THR A 240 10.62 -12.85 25.61
N VAL A 241 11.78 -12.80 26.26
CA VAL A 241 12.91 -13.71 26.03
C VAL A 241 13.38 -14.28 27.37
N TYR A 242 13.34 -15.61 27.49
CA TYR A 242 13.73 -16.35 28.70
C TYR A 242 14.95 -17.21 28.40
N ASN A 243 16.01 -17.06 29.19
CA ASN A 243 17.14 -17.96 29.13
C ASN A 243 16.82 -19.23 29.93
N LEU A 244 16.89 -20.39 29.27
CA LEU A 244 16.56 -21.69 29.86
C LEU A 244 17.80 -22.45 30.36
N PHE A 245 18.92 -21.76 30.63
CA PHE A 245 20.17 -22.38 31.10
C PHE A 245 19.96 -23.30 32.31
N ASP A 246 19.20 -22.84 33.30
CA ASP A 246 18.97 -23.62 34.53
C ASP A 246 18.10 -24.86 34.32
N MET A 247 17.24 -24.85 33.30
CA MET A 247 16.33 -25.98 32.98
C MET A 247 16.96 -26.99 32.03
N LEU A 248 17.75 -26.52 31.05
CA LEU A 248 18.31 -27.34 29.99
C LEU A 248 19.79 -27.71 30.22
N GLY A 249 20.47 -27.02 31.15
CA GLY A 249 21.91 -27.16 31.39
C GLY A 249 22.79 -26.54 30.31
N CYS A 250 22.21 -25.77 29.39
CA CYS A 250 22.92 -25.10 28.31
C CYS A 250 22.18 -23.84 27.83
N SER A 251 22.89 -22.92 27.20
CA SER A 251 22.36 -21.61 26.82
C SER A 251 21.34 -21.76 25.67
N ALA A 252 20.06 -21.62 25.98
CA ALA A 252 19.00 -21.56 24.99
C ALA A 252 17.99 -20.49 25.37
N ASP A 253 17.64 -19.65 24.39
CA ASP A 253 16.71 -18.54 24.57
C ASP A 253 15.34 -18.93 24.02
N LEU A 254 14.35 -18.96 24.90
CA LEU A 254 12.94 -19.14 24.59
C LEU A 254 12.31 -17.77 24.34
N THR A 255 11.89 -17.54 23.11
CA THR A 255 11.18 -16.32 22.69
C THR A 255 9.67 -16.57 22.71
N ILE A 256 8.97 -15.75 23.50
CA ILE A 256 7.52 -15.80 23.70
C ILE A 256 6.82 -14.82 22.79
N GLY A 257 5.71 -15.29 22.18
CA GLY A 257 5.15 -14.64 21.01
C GLY A 257 6.11 -14.67 19.80
N GLY A 258 7.13 -15.53 19.85
CA GLY A 258 8.22 -15.57 18.89
C GLY A 258 7.82 -16.19 17.55
N ALA A 259 8.10 -15.43 16.49
CA ALA A 259 8.10 -15.82 15.08
C ALA A 259 6.77 -16.34 14.54
N ALA A 260 5.71 -15.57 14.75
CA ALA A 260 4.78 -15.48 13.66
C ALA A 260 5.47 -14.73 12.52
N GLY A 261 5.96 -15.46 11.52
CA GLY A 261 6.26 -14.91 10.20
C GLY A 261 5.00 -14.35 9.52
N HIS A 262 4.06 -13.74 10.26
CA HIS A 262 2.82 -13.15 9.75
C HIS A 262 3.11 -12.12 8.67
N ILE A 263 4.33 -11.61 8.70
CA ILE A 263 4.80 -10.58 7.80
C ILE A 263 6.15 -11.00 7.24
N SER A 264 6.38 -12.30 7.11
CA SER A 264 7.42 -12.70 6.19
C SER A 264 7.02 -12.14 4.81
N THR A 265 7.67 -11.04 4.41
CA THR A 265 8.02 -10.84 3.01
C THR A 265 9.17 -11.77 2.63
N SER A 266 9.29 -12.91 3.34
CA SER A 266 10.26 -13.94 3.06
C SER A 266 9.64 -15.33 3.07
N ALA A 267 8.44 -15.54 2.53
CA ALA A 267 8.24 -16.81 1.83
C ALA A 267 8.97 -16.70 0.49
N TRP A 268 10.30 -16.63 0.55
CA TRP A 268 11.14 -15.79 -0.32
C TRP A 268 10.48 -15.33 -1.59
N TYR A 269 9.82 -14.18 -1.51
CA TYR A 269 9.35 -13.47 -2.67
C TYR A 269 10.23 -12.28 -3.00
N GLY A 270 11.55 -12.47 -2.88
CA GLY A 270 12.54 -11.40 -2.78
C GLY A 270 13.40 -11.56 -1.51
N GLU A 271 14.02 -10.48 -1.05
CA GLU A 271 15.06 -10.51 -0.01
C GLU A 271 14.73 -9.74 1.29
N THR A 272 13.50 -9.25 1.45
CA THR A 272 13.07 -8.55 2.67
C THR A 272 12.42 -9.53 3.66
N VAL A 273 12.59 -9.33 4.96
CA VAL A 273 12.01 -10.19 6.00
C VAL A 273 11.25 -9.30 6.98
N GLY A 274 9.93 -9.51 7.17
CA GLY A 274 9.13 -8.77 8.17
C GLY A 274 8.79 -9.65 9.37
N LEU A 275 9.61 -9.61 10.41
CA LEU A 275 9.36 -10.42 11.59
C LEU A 275 8.41 -9.68 12.52
N TRP A 276 7.44 -10.39 13.09
CA TRP A 276 6.66 -9.87 14.20
C TRP A 276 7.32 -10.26 15.52
N THR A 277 7.51 -9.28 16.39
CA THR A 277 8.08 -9.46 17.74
C THR A 277 7.07 -8.98 18.76
N ALA A 278 6.68 -9.84 19.70
CA ALA A 278 5.81 -9.45 20.81
C ALA A 278 6.48 -8.40 21.71
N TYR A 279 5.68 -7.51 22.29
CA TYR A 279 6.08 -6.62 23.38
C TYR A 279 5.79 -7.24 24.74
N THR A 280 4.66 -7.94 24.83
CA THR A 280 4.17 -8.55 26.05
C THR A 280 4.04 -10.05 25.86
N THR A 281 4.13 -10.80 26.95
CA THR A 281 3.79 -12.22 26.95
C THR A 281 2.29 -12.48 27.01
N SER A 282 1.50 -11.46 27.35
CA SER A 282 0.04 -11.50 27.39
C SER A 282 -0.51 -12.02 26.05
N SER A 283 -1.10 -13.21 26.09
CA SER A 283 -1.76 -13.84 24.94
C SER A 283 -3.25 -14.01 25.18
N PRO A 284 -3.71 -14.75 26.21
CA PRO A 284 -5.14 -14.84 26.50
C PRO A 284 -5.60 -13.59 27.25
N LYS A 285 -6.66 -12.93 26.75
CA LYS A 285 -7.28 -11.77 27.40
C LYS A 285 -8.54 -12.18 28.16
N ASN A 286 -9.40 -12.97 27.53
CA ASN A 286 -10.61 -13.49 28.16
C ASN A 286 -11.09 -14.78 27.46
N ASN A 287 -11.90 -15.56 28.17
CA ASN A 287 -12.60 -16.71 27.60
C ASN A 287 -14.07 -16.66 28.04
N ILE A 288 -14.97 -16.95 27.12
CA ILE A 288 -16.40 -17.13 27.36
C ILE A 288 -16.69 -18.62 27.18
N VAL A 289 -17.12 -19.27 28.26
CA VAL A 289 -17.46 -20.70 28.25
C VAL A 289 -18.97 -20.82 28.22
N SER A 290 -19.50 -21.55 27.23
CA SER A 290 -20.91 -21.86 27.10
C SER A 290 -21.10 -23.37 26.97
N THR A 291 -22.02 -23.93 27.74
CA THR A 291 -22.28 -25.37 27.77
C THR A 291 -23.64 -25.67 27.14
N ILE A 292 -23.67 -26.49 26.10
CA ILE A 292 -24.90 -26.94 25.43
C ILE A 292 -24.91 -28.47 25.46
N GLY A 293 -25.65 -29.05 26.42
CA GLY A 293 -25.64 -30.50 26.64
C GLY A 293 -24.27 -31.00 27.11
N ASP A 294 -23.71 -31.98 26.41
CA ASP A 294 -22.37 -32.54 26.69
C ASP A 294 -21.23 -31.79 25.98
N LEU A 295 -21.56 -30.81 25.13
CA LEU A 295 -20.59 -30.00 24.39
C LEU A 295 -20.27 -28.70 25.15
N VAL A 296 -18.98 -28.43 25.28
CA VAL A 296 -18.47 -27.18 25.84
C VAL A 296 -17.94 -26.33 24.70
N SER A 297 -18.60 -25.21 24.43
CA SER A 297 -18.14 -24.22 23.46
C SER A 297 -17.36 -23.14 24.19
N VAL A 298 -16.10 -22.99 23.83
CA VAL A 298 -15.22 -21.97 24.39
C VAL A 298 -14.86 -20.95 23.33
N GLU A 299 -15.18 -19.69 23.62
CA GLU A 299 -14.77 -18.54 22.83
C GLU A 299 -13.59 -17.86 23.54
N THR A 300 -12.43 -17.85 22.89
CA THR A 300 -11.17 -17.32 23.40
C THR A 300 -10.85 -16.03 22.71
N ILE A 301 -10.70 -14.96 23.49
CA ILE A 301 -10.26 -13.64 23.03
C ILE A 301 -8.78 -13.51 23.39
N SER A 302 -7.95 -13.37 22.36
CA SER A 302 -6.51 -13.16 22.49
C SER A 302 -6.13 -11.78 21.97
N SER A 303 -5.15 -11.13 22.62
CA SER A 303 -4.64 -9.83 22.22
C SER A 303 -3.12 -9.84 22.31
N HIS A 304 -2.45 -9.58 21.19
CA HIS A 304 -1.00 -9.61 21.11
C HIS A 304 -0.47 -8.26 20.64
N GLN A 305 0.24 -7.58 21.52
CA GLN A 305 0.92 -6.33 21.19
C GLN A 305 2.33 -6.65 20.73
N GLY A 306 2.76 -6.05 19.62
CA GLY A 306 4.12 -6.25 19.13
C GLY A 306 4.53 -5.25 18.07
N ASN A 307 5.72 -5.44 17.55
CA ASN A 307 6.25 -4.70 16.41
C ASN A 307 6.44 -5.61 15.22
N ILE A 308 6.43 -4.96 14.07
CA ILE A 308 6.85 -5.54 12.83
C ILE A 308 8.17 -4.90 12.46
N THR A 309 9.20 -5.70 12.25
CA THR A 309 10.52 -5.24 11.83
C THR A 309 10.83 -5.77 10.44
N GLN A 310 11.02 -4.85 9.49
CA GLN A 310 11.47 -5.18 8.14
C GLN A 310 12.99 -5.17 8.09
N ILE A 311 13.58 -6.28 7.64
CA ILE A 311 15.01 -6.47 7.41
C ILE A 311 15.19 -6.56 5.90
N ARG A 312 16.00 -5.69 5.32
CA ARG A 312 16.19 -5.63 3.86
C ARG A 312 17.62 -5.98 3.49
N THR A 313 17.84 -6.15 2.20
CA THR A 313 19.19 -6.23 1.64
C THR A 313 19.64 -4.88 1.11
N ASN A 314 20.92 -4.59 1.35
CA ASN A 314 21.52 -3.30 1.02
C ASN A 314 21.40 -2.94 -0.46
N TYR A 315 21.50 -3.92 -1.38
CA TYR A 315 21.42 -3.62 -2.81
C TYR A 315 20.00 -3.24 -3.23
N LYS A 316 18.97 -3.84 -2.63
CA LYS A 316 17.58 -3.56 -2.96
C LYS A 316 17.23 -2.13 -2.56
N ASP A 317 17.65 -1.73 -1.36
CA ASP A 317 17.50 -0.35 -0.92
C ASP A 317 18.30 0.61 -1.81
N ALA A 318 19.54 0.28 -2.19
CA ALA A 318 20.34 1.11 -3.10
C ALA A 318 19.66 1.30 -4.48
N LEU A 319 19.10 0.24 -5.07
CA LEU A 319 18.36 0.30 -6.33
C LEU A 319 17.14 1.22 -6.22
N ARG A 320 16.38 1.10 -5.14
CA ARG A 320 15.20 1.94 -4.89
C ARG A 320 15.60 3.40 -4.70
N CYS A 321 16.63 3.67 -3.90
CA CYS A 321 17.20 5.01 -3.73
C CYS A 321 17.58 5.63 -5.08
N PHE A 322 18.23 4.85 -5.94
CA PHE A 322 18.61 5.30 -7.27
C PHE A 322 17.38 5.65 -8.14
N LEU A 323 16.39 4.74 -8.23
CA LEU A 323 15.15 4.98 -8.97
C LEU A 323 14.42 6.24 -8.47
N PHE A 324 14.31 6.40 -7.15
CA PHE A 324 13.69 7.58 -6.55
C PHE A 324 14.49 8.84 -6.79
N PHE A 325 15.82 8.81 -6.68
CA PHE A 325 16.68 9.95 -6.95
C PHE A 325 16.44 10.46 -8.38
N VAL A 326 16.37 9.56 -9.36
CA VAL A 326 16.09 9.91 -10.76
C VAL A 326 14.70 10.54 -10.91
N VAL A 327 13.67 9.97 -10.28
CA VAL A 327 12.29 10.51 -10.33
C VAL A 327 12.19 11.86 -9.63
N ILE A 328 12.82 12.03 -8.46
CA ILE A 328 12.84 13.27 -7.69
C ILE A 328 13.59 14.34 -8.48
N TYR A 329 14.73 14.00 -9.08
CA TYR A 329 15.48 14.89 -9.96
C TYR A 329 14.58 15.39 -11.10
N TYR A 330 13.91 14.48 -11.81
CA TYR A 330 12.97 14.85 -12.88
C TYR A 330 11.87 15.80 -12.40
N ARG A 331 11.27 15.50 -11.23
CA ARG A 331 10.22 16.32 -10.60
C ARG A 331 10.70 17.73 -10.30
N LEU A 332 11.85 17.85 -9.63
CA LEU A 332 12.44 19.12 -9.25
C LEU A 332 12.76 19.96 -10.48
N THR A 333 13.43 19.38 -11.48
CA THR A 333 13.90 20.15 -12.64
C THR A 333 12.80 20.45 -13.65
N SER A 334 11.85 19.54 -13.85
CA SER A 334 10.90 19.60 -14.98
C SER A 334 9.49 20.05 -14.58
N ILE A 335 9.15 20.02 -13.29
CA ILE A 335 7.81 20.40 -12.80
C ILE A 335 7.94 21.55 -11.79
N TYR A 336 8.68 21.34 -10.70
CA TYR A 336 8.70 22.29 -9.59
C TYR A 336 9.51 23.55 -9.90
N TYR A 337 10.65 23.43 -10.59
CA TYR A 337 11.46 24.58 -10.97
C TYR A 337 10.71 25.58 -11.87
N PRO A 338 10.05 25.18 -12.98
CA PRO A 338 9.21 26.09 -13.77
C PRO A 338 8.09 26.76 -12.96
N ILE A 339 7.42 26.02 -12.08
CA ILE A 339 6.35 26.58 -11.22
C ILE A 339 6.92 27.61 -10.25
N TRP A 340 8.09 27.32 -9.68
CA TRP A 340 8.80 28.23 -8.78
C TRP A 340 9.18 29.53 -9.48
N LEU A 341 9.62 29.49 -10.75
CA LEU A 341 9.86 30.70 -11.55
C LEU A 341 8.61 31.57 -11.71
N VAL A 342 7.43 30.96 -11.81
CA VAL A 342 6.16 31.73 -11.86
C VAL A 342 5.82 32.32 -10.50
N TYR A 343 6.10 31.58 -9.43
CA TYR A 343 5.86 32.02 -8.06
C TYR A 343 6.72 33.23 -7.67
N THR A 344 8.03 33.17 -7.93
CA THR A 344 8.98 34.25 -7.60
C THR A 344 8.61 35.56 -8.30
N ARG A 345 8.08 35.49 -9.52
CA ARG A 345 7.60 36.66 -10.27
C ARG A 345 6.37 37.34 -9.67
N GLN A 346 5.47 36.61 -9.01
CA GLN A 346 4.16 37.15 -8.60
C GLN A 346 4.13 37.79 -7.21
N GLY A 347 5.13 37.52 -6.36
CA GLY A 347 5.27 38.17 -5.04
C GLY A 347 4.10 37.96 -4.07
N LYS A 348 3.26 36.94 -4.26
CA LYS A 348 2.09 36.61 -3.42
C LYS A 348 2.24 35.21 -2.83
N PRO A 349 1.72 34.95 -1.61
CA PRO A 349 1.79 33.62 -1.01
C PRO A 349 1.05 32.57 -1.83
N LEU A 350 1.63 31.38 -1.94
CA LEU A 350 1.21 30.31 -2.86
C LEU A 350 -0.24 29.87 -2.62
N TRP A 351 -0.68 29.84 -1.37
CA TRP A 351 -2.06 29.52 -0.99
C TRP A 351 -3.08 30.51 -1.55
N LYS A 352 -2.78 31.81 -1.56
CA LYS A 352 -3.67 32.85 -2.13
C LYS A 352 -3.78 32.73 -3.65
N LEU A 353 -2.78 32.12 -4.26
CA LEU A 353 -2.71 31.88 -5.69
C LEU A 353 -3.47 30.61 -6.09
N VAL A 354 -3.27 29.50 -5.36
CA VAL A 354 -3.98 28.23 -5.59
C VAL A 354 -5.48 28.37 -5.29
N THR A 355 -5.85 29.08 -4.23
CA THR A 355 -7.27 29.24 -3.81
C THR A 355 -8.12 30.08 -4.76
N ARG A 356 -7.51 30.95 -5.58
CA ARG A 356 -8.22 31.85 -6.52
C ARG A 356 -8.27 31.32 -7.97
N ARG A 357 -7.62 30.20 -8.27
CA ARG A 357 -7.49 29.65 -9.62
C ARG A 357 -8.32 28.37 -9.74
N HIS A 358 -9.34 28.41 -10.60
CA HIS A 358 -10.43 27.42 -10.63
C HIS A 358 -10.17 26.19 -11.54
N MET A 359 -9.06 26.14 -12.27
CA MET A 359 -8.66 24.91 -12.97
C MET A 359 -7.53 24.27 -12.17
N GLY A 360 -7.85 23.15 -11.53
CA GLY A 360 -6.93 22.41 -10.67
C GLY A 360 -5.59 22.18 -11.33
N LEU A 361 -4.54 22.58 -10.62
CA LEU A 361 -3.18 22.24 -10.93
C LEU A 361 -3.04 20.73 -10.75
N VAL A 362 -3.29 19.97 -11.82
CA VAL A 362 -3.00 18.54 -11.82
C VAL A 362 -1.49 18.42 -12.02
N LEU A 363 -0.73 18.61 -10.95
CA LEU A 363 0.69 18.33 -10.98
C LEU A 363 0.87 16.86 -11.33
N HIS A 364 1.97 16.56 -12.02
CA HIS A 364 2.34 15.21 -12.46
C HIS A 364 1.57 14.66 -13.68
N LYS A 365 0.72 15.45 -14.37
CA LYS A 365 0.25 15.10 -15.73
C LYS A 365 1.41 14.78 -16.68
N ARG A 366 2.48 15.55 -16.54
CA ARG A 366 3.70 15.42 -17.32
C ARG A 366 4.46 14.11 -17.05
N GLU A 367 4.42 13.60 -15.82
CA GLU A 367 5.00 12.29 -15.49
C GLU A 367 4.30 11.17 -16.25
N ARG A 368 2.97 11.23 -16.32
CA ARG A 368 2.13 10.22 -16.99
C ARG A 368 2.27 10.21 -18.51
N ARG A 369 2.92 11.20 -19.10
CA ARG A 369 3.21 11.28 -20.54
C ARG A 369 4.65 10.89 -20.86
N ASN A 370 5.54 10.91 -19.86
CA ASN A 370 6.95 10.58 -20.03
C ASN A 370 7.16 9.07 -19.85
N PHE A 371 7.52 8.42 -20.95
CA PHE A 371 7.71 6.97 -21.00
C PHE A 371 8.79 6.48 -20.03
N ILE A 372 9.94 7.17 -19.96
CA ILE A 372 11.09 6.77 -19.14
C ILE A 372 10.74 6.90 -17.64
N VAL A 373 10.09 8.00 -17.27
CA VAL A 373 9.69 8.22 -15.86
C VAL A 373 8.65 7.19 -15.44
N LEU A 374 7.65 6.90 -16.27
CA LEU A 374 6.66 5.85 -15.99
C LEU A 374 7.27 4.46 -15.92
N LEU A 375 8.28 4.17 -16.74
CA LEU A 375 9.03 2.91 -16.65
C LEU A 375 9.74 2.82 -15.29
N PHE A 376 10.46 3.86 -14.86
CA PHE A 376 11.11 3.86 -13.55
C PHE A 376 10.11 3.77 -12.38
N LEU A 377 8.97 4.45 -12.46
CA LEU A 377 7.88 4.33 -11.47
C LEU A 377 7.25 2.93 -11.45
N THR A 378 7.16 2.27 -12.61
CA THR A 378 6.66 0.89 -12.72
C THR A 378 7.64 -0.10 -12.11
N ILE A 379 8.94 0.04 -12.41
CA ILE A 379 9.99 -0.79 -11.81
C ILE A 379 10.03 -0.56 -10.29
N GLU A 380 9.94 0.70 -9.84
CA GLU A 380 9.87 1.02 -8.41
C GLU A 380 8.66 0.36 -7.75
N ALA A 381 7.46 0.46 -8.34
CA ALA A 381 6.27 -0.17 -7.80
C ALA A 381 6.40 -1.70 -7.68
N VAL A 382 7.00 -2.35 -8.68
CA VAL A 382 7.26 -3.80 -8.66
C VAL A 382 8.32 -4.17 -7.61
N VAL A 383 9.43 -3.43 -7.53
CA VAL A 383 10.47 -3.67 -6.51
C VAL A 383 9.94 -3.40 -5.09
N SER A 384 9.04 -2.43 -4.94
CA SER A 384 8.38 -2.06 -3.68
C SER A 384 7.10 -2.86 -3.38
N THR A 385 6.79 -3.93 -4.12
CA THR A 385 5.59 -4.77 -3.90
C THR A 385 5.46 -5.21 -2.44
N GLU A 386 6.58 -5.63 -1.85
CA GLU A 386 6.69 -6.05 -0.44
C GLU A 386 6.30 -4.95 0.54
N ASP A 387 6.72 -3.70 0.31
CA ASP A 387 6.36 -2.55 1.13
C ASP A 387 4.87 -2.20 1.00
N ILE A 388 4.32 -2.35 -0.21
CA ILE A 388 2.91 -2.08 -0.46
C ILE A 388 2.03 -3.08 0.28
N ILE A 389 2.38 -4.36 0.25
CA ILE A 389 1.73 -5.42 1.04
C ILE A 389 1.74 -5.07 2.52
N MET A 390 2.90 -4.64 3.01
CA MET A 390 3.10 -4.23 4.39
C MET A 390 2.17 -3.08 4.78
N TYR A 391 2.03 -2.08 3.93
CA TYR A 391 1.08 -0.99 4.16
C TYR A 391 -0.37 -1.47 4.16
N CYS A 392 -0.75 -2.38 3.26
CA CYS A 392 -2.08 -2.99 3.23
C CYS A 392 -2.42 -3.68 4.55
N GLN A 393 -1.52 -4.52 5.06
CA GLN A 393 -1.71 -5.22 6.33
C GLN A 393 -1.77 -4.26 7.52
N GLN A 394 -0.90 -3.26 7.55
CA GLN A 394 -0.87 -2.27 8.63
C GLN A 394 -2.13 -1.39 8.66
N VAL A 395 -2.75 -1.13 7.51
CA VAL A 395 -4.04 -0.43 7.45
C VAL A 395 -5.15 -1.26 8.10
N VAL A 396 -5.05 -2.59 8.05
CA VAL A 396 -6.05 -3.51 8.61
C VAL A 396 -5.79 -3.82 10.10
N PHE A 397 -4.52 -4.04 10.49
CA PHE A 397 -4.15 -4.57 11.82
C PHE A 397 -3.55 -3.53 12.79
N SER A 398 -3.32 -2.28 12.37
CA SER A 398 -2.82 -1.24 13.28
C SER A 398 -3.93 -0.22 13.57
N TYR A 399 -3.80 0.47 14.71
CA TYR A 399 -4.53 1.72 15.00
C TYR A 399 -3.63 2.94 14.70
N PRO A 400 -3.32 3.26 13.43
CA PRO A 400 -2.48 4.41 13.13
C PRO A 400 -3.22 5.71 13.43
N THR A 401 -2.43 6.75 13.75
CA THR A 401 -2.94 8.13 13.68
C THR A 401 -3.47 8.41 12.27
N PHE A 402 -4.49 9.28 12.17
CA PHE A 402 -5.12 9.62 10.88
C PHE A 402 -4.11 10.05 9.81
N PHE A 403 -3.04 10.75 10.21
CA PHE A 403 -1.97 11.17 9.30
C PHE A 403 -1.13 10.00 8.79
N ASN A 404 -0.74 9.06 9.66
CA ASN A 404 0.01 7.86 9.24
C ASN A 404 -0.86 6.96 8.36
N LEU A 405 -2.15 6.87 8.66
CA LEU A 405 -3.12 6.15 7.83
C LEU A 405 -3.17 6.74 6.41
N LEU A 406 -3.27 8.07 6.30
CA LEU A 406 -3.29 8.77 5.02
C LEU A 406 -2.01 8.49 4.21
N LEU A 407 -0.83 8.53 4.83
CA LEU A 407 0.43 8.26 4.15
C LEU A 407 0.58 6.79 3.71
N LYS A 408 0.04 5.84 4.49
CA LYS A 408 -0.03 4.41 4.09
C LYS A 408 -0.93 4.23 2.87
N TYR A 409 -2.14 4.79 2.87
CA TYR A 409 -3.02 4.75 1.70
C TYR A 409 -2.41 5.40 0.46
N MET A 410 -1.70 6.52 0.62
CA MET A 410 -0.98 7.16 -0.49
C MET A 410 0.23 6.35 -0.97
N SER A 411 0.77 5.46 -0.15
CA SER A 411 1.84 4.55 -0.56
C SER A 411 1.30 3.31 -1.28
N ILE A 412 0.10 2.83 -0.91
CA ILE A 412 -0.61 1.75 -1.61
C ILE A 412 -0.98 2.16 -3.05
N THR A 413 -1.28 3.44 -3.31
CA THR A 413 -1.64 3.92 -4.66
C THR A 413 -0.52 3.81 -5.69
N ARG A 414 0.71 3.48 -5.31
CA ARG A 414 1.82 3.23 -6.25
C ARG A 414 1.54 2.07 -7.21
N ILE A 415 0.63 1.14 -6.86
CA ILE A 415 0.16 0.05 -7.76
C ILE A 415 -0.47 0.59 -9.05
N ILE A 416 -0.86 1.87 -9.11
CA ILE A 416 -1.42 2.51 -10.31
C ILE A 416 -0.36 2.65 -11.42
N TRP A 417 0.93 2.78 -11.08
CA TRP A 417 1.96 3.12 -12.08
C TRP A 417 2.15 2.07 -13.17
N PRO A 418 2.22 0.76 -12.87
CA PRO A 418 2.21 -0.29 -13.88
C PRO A 418 1.00 -0.20 -14.84
N SER A 419 -0.21 0.07 -14.31
CA SER A 419 -1.40 0.28 -15.15
C SER A 419 -1.28 1.53 -16.02
N ALA A 420 -0.73 2.62 -15.49
CA ALA A 420 -0.51 3.86 -16.24
C ALA A 420 0.48 3.65 -17.39
N PHE A 421 1.55 2.88 -17.16
CA PHE A 421 2.53 2.52 -18.18
C PHE A 421 1.91 1.68 -19.30
N ILE A 422 1.14 0.64 -18.97
CA ILE A 422 0.44 -0.18 -19.96
C ILE A 422 -0.54 0.68 -20.79
N LEU A 423 -1.31 1.55 -20.13
CA LEU A 423 -2.23 2.46 -20.83
C LEU A 423 -1.50 3.46 -21.74
N LEU A 424 -0.30 3.92 -21.36
CA LEU A 424 0.52 4.78 -22.21
C LEU A 424 1.03 4.01 -23.44
N VAL A 425 1.49 2.77 -23.27
CA VAL A 425 1.93 1.93 -24.39
C VAL A 425 0.78 1.69 -25.35
N ILE A 426 -0.39 1.30 -24.84
CA ILE A 426 -1.60 1.09 -25.64
C ILE A 426 -2.01 2.39 -26.36
N SER A 427 -1.99 3.54 -25.68
CA SER A 427 -2.37 4.81 -26.29
C SER A 427 -1.41 5.30 -27.37
N ARG A 428 -0.16 4.81 -27.41
CA ARG A 428 0.79 5.06 -28.50
C ARG A 428 0.66 4.04 -29.64
N LEU A 429 0.35 2.78 -29.33
CA LEU A 429 0.15 1.73 -30.32
C LEU A 429 -1.15 1.91 -31.12
N ILE A 430 -2.24 2.37 -30.49
CA ILE A 430 -3.54 2.55 -31.17
C ILE A 430 -3.44 3.56 -32.33
N PRO A 431 -2.89 4.78 -32.17
CA PRO A 431 -2.70 5.72 -33.27
C PRO A 431 -1.78 5.18 -34.37
N MET A 432 -0.80 4.36 -34.01
CA MET A 432 0.12 3.74 -34.96
C MET A 432 -0.59 2.68 -35.82
N ALA A 433 -1.51 1.90 -35.24
CA ALA A 433 -2.23 0.84 -35.94
C ALA A 433 -3.52 1.30 -36.65
N PHE A 434 -4.31 2.18 -36.03
CA PHE A 434 -5.65 2.57 -36.48
C PHE A 434 -5.76 4.05 -36.90
N GLY A 435 -4.68 4.82 -36.75
CA GLY A 435 -4.61 6.25 -37.09
C GLY A 435 -4.95 7.18 -35.93
N SER A 436 -4.51 8.45 -36.05
CA SER A 436 -4.59 9.48 -35.00
C SER A 436 -6.01 9.86 -34.56
N LYS A 437 -7.04 9.42 -35.28
CA LYS A 437 -8.45 9.66 -34.94
C LYS A 437 -8.93 8.85 -33.71
N PHE A 438 -8.19 7.81 -33.35
CA PHE A 438 -8.47 6.95 -32.19
C PHE A 438 -7.46 7.16 -31.05
N ALA A 439 -6.77 8.31 -31.01
CA ALA A 439 -5.96 8.66 -29.85
C ALA A 439 -6.86 8.90 -28.63
N PHE A 440 -6.43 8.41 -27.47
CA PHE A 440 -7.16 8.55 -26.21
C PHE A 440 -6.21 8.89 -25.07
N ALA A 441 -6.62 9.80 -24.20
CA ALA A 441 -5.90 10.18 -22.99
C ALA A 441 -6.29 9.30 -21.79
N PHE A 442 -6.12 7.98 -21.88
CA PHE A 442 -6.56 7.02 -20.85
C PHE A 442 -5.87 7.19 -19.48
N SER A 443 -4.69 7.81 -19.42
CA SER A 443 -3.91 7.94 -18.17
C SER A 443 -4.42 9.03 -17.22
N GLU A 444 -5.32 9.92 -17.65
CA GLU A 444 -5.83 11.00 -16.81
C GLU A 444 -6.93 10.53 -15.85
N ASP A 445 -7.87 9.74 -16.36
CA ASP A 445 -9.03 9.24 -15.60
C ASP A 445 -8.68 8.04 -14.71
N LEU A 446 -7.51 7.41 -14.95
CA LEU A 446 -7.01 6.28 -14.20
C LEU A 446 -7.03 6.53 -12.68
N PHE A 447 -6.54 7.68 -12.22
CA PHE A 447 -6.46 7.98 -10.79
C PHE A 447 -7.84 8.17 -10.16
N LEU A 448 -8.78 8.78 -10.89
CA LEU A 448 -10.16 8.98 -10.43
C LEU A 448 -10.89 7.64 -10.26
N LEU A 449 -10.69 6.72 -11.20
CA LEU A 449 -11.37 5.42 -11.24
C LEU A 449 -10.70 4.37 -10.34
N SER A 450 -9.37 4.43 -10.18
CA SER A 450 -8.60 3.42 -9.43
C SER A 450 -8.41 3.72 -7.95
N ALA A 451 -8.26 5.00 -7.55
CA ALA A 451 -7.94 5.33 -6.16
C ALA A 451 -9.00 4.83 -5.15
N PRO A 452 -10.32 4.95 -5.41
CA PRO A 452 -11.33 4.43 -4.49
C PRO A 452 -11.25 2.91 -4.30
N VAL A 453 -11.01 2.16 -5.38
CA VAL A 453 -10.87 0.69 -5.35
C VAL A 453 -9.61 0.30 -4.57
N LEU A 454 -8.49 1.00 -4.80
CA LEU A 454 -7.23 0.74 -4.11
C LEU A 454 -7.29 1.07 -2.61
N TRP A 455 -8.13 2.00 -2.18
CA TRP A 455 -8.23 2.33 -0.76
C TRP A 455 -9.22 1.45 -0.02
N LEU A 456 -10.32 1.07 -0.66
CA LEU A 456 -11.38 0.31 0.01
C LEU A 456 -11.17 -1.21 -0.09
N TYR A 457 -10.73 -1.69 -1.25
CA TYR A 457 -10.70 -3.12 -1.54
C TYR A 457 -9.30 -3.74 -1.36
N MET A 458 -8.25 -3.07 -1.85
CA MET A 458 -6.91 -3.68 -1.86
C MET A 458 -6.36 -4.05 -0.49
N PRO A 459 -6.48 -3.22 0.58
CA PRO A 459 -5.94 -3.59 1.88
C PRO A 459 -6.58 -4.87 2.40
N ALA A 460 -7.91 -5.01 2.29
CA ALA A 460 -8.62 -6.20 2.72
C ALA A 460 -8.27 -7.43 1.85
N TYR A 461 -8.25 -7.27 0.53
CA TYR A 461 -7.92 -8.36 -0.40
C TYR A 461 -6.50 -8.88 -0.21
N VAL A 462 -5.51 -7.97 -0.21
CA VAL A 462 -4.09 -8.31 -0.03
C VAL A 462 -3.85 -8.88 1.36
N THR A 463 -4.55 -8.40 2.39
CA THR A 463 -4.41 -8.96 3.74
C THR A 463 -4.99 -10.37 3.82
N SER A 464 -6.16 -10.62 3.24
CA SER A 464 -6.81 -11.94 3.22
C SER A 464 -6.01 -12.96 2.40
N LYS A 465 -5.69 -12.64 1.14
CA LYS A 465 -4.88 -13.51 0.27
C LYS A 465 -3.43 -13.60 0.75
N GLY A 466 -2.97 -12.54 1.40
CA GLY A 466 -1.67 -12.48 2.03
C GLY A 466 -1.51 -13.41 3.20
N ALA A 467 -2.56 -13.66 3.99
CA ALA A 467 -2.49 -14.67 5.04
C ALA A 467 -2.10 -16.03 4.45
N ASP A 468 -2.68 -16.43 3.32
CA ASP A 468 -2.36 -17.69 2.65
C ASP A 468 -0.96 -17.69 2.02
N LEU A 469 -0.51 -16.56 1.47
CA LEU A 469 0.77 -16.45 0.75
C LEU A 469 1.98 -16.17 1.65
N PHE A 470 1.80 -15.44 2.77
CA PHE A 470 2.87 -14.95 3.65
C PHE A 470 3.10 -15.84 4.87
N GLN A 471 2.20 -16.79 5.14
CA GLN A 471 2.28 -17.63 6.31
C GLN A 471 2.63 -19.07 5.90
N GLY A 472 3.82 -19.50 6.31
CA GLY A 472 4.28 -20.86 6.10
C GLY A 472 3.86 -21.70 7.29
N TRP A 473 2.63 -22.19 7.26
CA TRP A 473 2.10 -22.95 8.36
C TRP A 473 2.58 -24.40 8.36
N ARG A 474 2.76 -24.97 9.54
CA ARG A 474 3.08 -26.38 9.71
C ARG A 474 2.47 -26.91 10.99
N TRP A 475 1.93 -28.13 10.92
CA TRP A 475 1.55 -28.86 12.12
C TRP A 475 2.80 -29.31 12.88
N THR A 476 2.86 -28.91 14.14
CA THR A 476 3.91 -29.29 15.08
C THR A 476 3.30 -30.06 16.24
N GLY A 477 3.94 -31.17 16.61
CA GLY A 477 3.65 -31.91 17.83
C GLY A 477 2.54 -32.94 17.77
N ASN A 478 2.73 -33.97 18.60
CA ASN A 478 1.76 -35.00 18.92
C ASN A 478 1.06 -34.68 20.25
N ILE A 479 1.75 -34.02 21.20
CA ILE A 479 1.23 -33.69 22.54
C ILE A 479 0.56 -32.32 22.53
N VAL A 480 1.21 -31.33 21.91
CA VAL A 480 0.70 -29.98 21.69
C VAL A 480 0.50 -29.82 20.19
N HIS A 481 -0.59 -30.38 19.67
CA HIS A 481 -0.90 -30.25 18.25
C HIS A 481 -1.25 -28.79 17.94
N HIS A 482 -0.31 -28.07 17.33
CA HIS A 482 -0.48 -26.66 16.98
C HIS A 482 -0.10 -26.43 15.53
N PHE A 483 -0.92 -25.65 14.83
CA PHE A 483 -0.59 -25.16 13.52
C PHE A 483 0.26 -23.89 13.68
N THR A 484 1.57 -24.09 13.75
CA THR A 484 2.53 -23.00 13.93
C THR A 484 2.82 -22.31 12.60
N ASN A 485 2.99 -20.99 12.64
CA ASN A 485 3.68 -20.32 11.55
C ASN A 485 5.17 -20.63 11.70
N THR A 486 5.82 -21.01 10.61
CA THR A 486 7.19 -21.51 10.66
C THR A 486 8.09 -20.82 9.66
N ILE A 487 9.19 -20.23 10.14
CA ILE A 487 10.31 -19.74 9.31
C ILE A 487 10.77 -20.85 8.37
N TYR A 488 10.77 -22.10 8.82
CA TYR A 488 11.16 -23.24 7.99
C TYR A 488 10.25 -23.45 6.77
N ASN A 489 8.92 -23.45 6.94
CA ASN A 489 8.01 -23.70 5.81
C ASN A 489 7.83 -22.47 4.93
N VAL A 490 7.84 -21.29 5.56
CA VAL A 490 7.98 -20.00 4.88
C VAL A 490 9.19 -20.06 3.93
N HIS A 491 10.35 -20.52 4.41
CA HIS A 491 11.54 -20.69 3.58
C HIS A 491 11.40 -21.73 2.45
N ASN A 492 10.47 -22.68 2.48
CA ASN A 492 10.31 -23.63 1.37
C ASN A 492 9.40 -23.09 0.25
N ASN A 493 8.46 -22.20 0.57
CA ASN A 493 7.43 -21.72 -0.35
C ASN A 493 7.80 -20.39 -1.05
N GLN A 494 9.04 -20.33 -1.52
CA GLN A 494 9.66 -19.16 -2.17
C GLN A 494 9.12 -18.90 -3.58
N ILE A 495 8.83 -17.65 -3.94
CA ILE A 495 8.32 -17.25 -5.26
C ILE A 495 8.79 -15.83 -5.61
N ASP A 496 9.54 -15.57 -6.68
CA ASP A 496 10.09 -14.24 -7.03
C ASP A 496 9.17 -12.99 -6.89
N VAL A 497 9.77 -11.80 -6.62
CA VAL A 497 9.07 -10.50 -6.50
C VAL A 497 8.11 -10.21 -7.67
N LEU A 498 8.51 -10.56 -8.89
CA LEU A 498 7.69 -10.36 -10.08
C LEU A 498 6.47 -11.28 -10.10
N MET A 499 6.65 -12.54 -9.68
CA MET A 499 5.57 -13.51 -9.55
C MET A 499 4.65 -13.16 -8.38
N LEU A 500 5.18 -12.62 -7.28
CA LEU A 500 4.38 -12.05 -6.19
C LEU A 500 3.49 -10.92 -6.68
N TYR A 501 4.08 -9.96 -7.41
CA TYR A 501 3.34 -8.85 -8.00
C TYR A 501 2.24 -9.37 -8.92
N TYR A 502 2.55 -10.34 -9.78
CA TYR A 502 1.55 -10.93 -10.67
C TYR A 502 0.43 -11.65 -9.91
N SER A 503 0.78 -12.43 -8.89
CA SER A 503 -0.18 -13.19 -8.07
C SER A 503 -1.14 -12.26 -7.31
N LEU A 504 -0.65 -11.15 -6.76
CA LEU A 504 -1.47 -10.24 -5.95
C LEU A 504 -2.12 -9.12 -6.75
N PHE A 505 -1.36 -8.48 -7.64
CA PHE A 505 -1.76 -7.26 -8.32
C PHE A 505 -1.93 -7.42 -9.83
N GLY A 506 -1.41 -8.49 -10.45
CA GLY A 506 -1.46 -8.69 -11.90
C GLY A 506 -2.87 -8.66 -12.50
N SER A 507 -3.81 -9.41 -11.91
CA SER A 507 -5.22 -9.40 -12.34
C SER A 507 -5.84 -8.01 -12.20
N PHE A 508 -5.55 -7.31 -11.10
CA PHE A 508 -6.04 -5.94 -10.91
C PHE A 508 -5.48 -4.98 -11.94
N THR A 509 -4.18 -5.03 -12.22
CA THR A 509 -3.54 -4.19 -13.25
C THR A 509 -4.22 -4.37 -14.60
N LEU A 510 -4.47 -5.61 -15.01
CA LEU A 510 -5.12 -5.93 -16.29
C LEU A 510 -6.59 -5.51 -16.33
N ILE A 511 -7.38 -5.88 -15.31
CA ILE A 511 -8.80 -5.51 -15.21
C ILE A 511 -8.92 -3.99 -15.24
N LEU A 512 -8.09 -3.29 -14.46
CA LEU A 512 -8.10 -1.83 -14.41
C LEU A 512 -7.79 -1.20 -15.78
N CYS A 513 -6.79 -1.71 -16.50
CA CYS A 513 -6.49 -1.23 -17.85
C CYS A 513 -7.69 -1.45 -18.79
N TRP A 514 -8.28 -2.65 -18.79
CA TRP A 514 -9.45 -2.98 -19.60
C TRP A 514 -10.66 -2.11 -19.28
N THR A 515 -10.98 -1.94 -18.00
CA THR A 515 -12.11 -1.10 -17.58
C THR A 515 -11.91 0.36 -17.98
N ASN A 516 -10.68 0.90 -17.87
CA ASN A 516 -10.39 2.27 -18.30
C ASN A 516 -10.54 2.44 -19.82
N ILE A 517 -10.13 1.44 -20.60
CA ILE A 517 -10.30 1.47 -22.06
C ILE A 517 -11.78 1.45 -22.42
N ILE A 518 -12.58 0.54 -21.83
CA ILE A 518 -14.02 0.41 -22.10
C ILE A 518 -14.77 1.66 -21.65
N ILE A 519 -14.53 2.15 -20.43
CA ILE A 519 -15.18 3.35 -19.90
C ILE A 519 -14.78 4.57 -20.74
N GLY A 520 -13.50 4.70 -21.11
CA GLY A 520 -13.02 5.77 -21.98
C GLY A 520 -13.69 5.76 -23.35
N TYR A 521 -13.83 4.59 -23.97
CA TYR A 521 -14.52 4.42 -25.25
C TYR A 521 -16.00 4.78 -25.15
N LEU A 522 -16.71 4.26 -24.14
CA LEU A 522 -18.12 4.60 -23.89
C LEU A 522 -18.28 6.10 -23.64
N TRP A 523 -17.42 6.68 -22.81
CA TRP A 523 -17.45 8.10 -22.48
C TRP A 523 -17.26 8.99 -23.71
N GLN A 524 -16.28 8.67 -24.56
CA GLN A 524 -16.05 9.40 -25.81
C GLN A 524 -17.25 9.27 -26.75
N THR A 525 -17.88 8.10 -26.81
CA THR A 525 -19.06 7.85 -27.63
C THR A 525 -20.25 8.71 -27.17
N PHE A 526 -20.47 8.83 -25.86
CA PHE A 526 -21.61 9.58 -25.31
C PHE A 526 -21.39 11.10 -25.24
N THR A 527 -20.20 11.54 -24.84
CA THR A 527 -19.94 12.95 -24.53
C THR A 527 -19.14 13.68 -25.60
N HIS A 528 -18.59 12.95 -26.57
CA HIS A 528 -17.61 13.47 -27.53
C HIS A 528 -16.44 14.19 -26.82
N THR A 529 -16.00 13.70 -25.65
CA THR A 529 -14.82 14.23 -24.96
C THR A 529 -13.81 13.12 -24.69
N SER A 530 -12.52 13.47 -24.67
CA SER A 530 -11.42 12.52 -24.51
C SER A 530 -11.11 12.12 -23.05
N SER A 531 -11.69 12.83 -22.06
CA SER A 531 -11.50 12.50 -20.64
C SER A 531 -12.69 12.96 -19.78
N ILE A 532 -13.02 12.19 -18.76
CA ILE A 532 -14.06 12.50 -17.77
C ILE A 532 -13.67 13.75 -16.98
N MET A 533 -12.40 13.83 -16.58
CA MET A 533 -11.83 14.97 -15.87
C MET A 533 -12.07 16.30 -16.60
N SER A 534 -12.02 16.27 -17.93
CA SER A 534 -12.24 17.45 -18.76
C SER A 534 -13.67 18.01 -18.65
N VAL A 535 -14.68 17.16 -18.45
CA VAL A 535 -16.09 17.56 -18.40
C VAL A 535 -16.45 18.16 -17.04
N PHE A 536 -15.93 17.59 -15.95
CA PHE A 536 -16.21 18.07 -14.60
C PHE A 536 -15.44 19.34 -14.27
N LEU A 537 -14.17 19.44 -14.68
CA LEU A 537 -13.32 20.61 -14.38
C LEU A 537 -13.45 21.74 -15.40
N SER A 538 -14.33 21.64 -16.41
CA SER A 538 -14.50 22.71 -17.40
C SER A 538 -15.93 23.04 -17.77
N ASN A 539 -16.11 24.28 -18.23
CA ASN A 539 -17.39 24.80 -18.65
C ASN A 539 -17.70 24.53 -20.13
N ASN A 540 -16.74 24.11 -20.94
CA ASN A 540 -16.93 23.85 -22.37
C ASN A 540 -16.88 22.33 -22.62
N ILE A 541 -18.05 21.77 -22.95
CA ILE A 541 -18.30 20.32 -23.03
C ILE A 541 -18.00 19.77 -24.44
N SER A 542 -17.85 20.62 -25.46
CA SER A 542 -17.75 20.20 -26.85
C SER A 542 -16.29 20.09 -27.33
N TYR A 543 -15.80 18.86 -27.48
CA TYR A 543 -14.64 18.54 -28.32
C TYR A 543 -15.10 17.70 -29.52
N ARG A 544 -15.38 18.36 -30.64
CA ARG A 544 -15.10 17.72 -31.93
C ARG A 544 -13.92 18.47 -32.48
N ILE A 545 -12.90 17.74 -32.95
CA ILE A 545 -11.85 18.25 -33.85
C ILE A 545 -12.52 19.30 -34.72
N ARG A 546 -12.23 20.59 -34.49
CA ARG A 546 -12.59 21.62 -35.46
C ARG A 546 -11.80 21.21 -36.69
N THR A 547 -12.48 20.55 -37.61
CA THR A 547 -11.96 20.22 -38.93
C THR A 547 -11.39 21.50 -39.51
N HIS A 548 -10.06 21.60 -39.55
CA HIS A 548 -9.24 22.55 -40.29
C HIS A 548 -10.03 23.66 -41.02
N SER A 549 -10.72 24.53 -40.30
CA SER A 549 -11.47 25.64 -40.89
C SER A 549 -10.85 26.93 -40.36
N ALA A 550 -10.07 27.54 -41.26
CA ALA A 550 -9.35 28.79 -41.11
C ALA A 550 -8.38 28.84 -39.92
N MET A 551 -7.13 28.44 -40.18
CA MET A 551 -5.95 28.78 -39.38
C MET A 551 -5.91 30.30 -39.13
N HIS A 552 -6.37 30.74 -37.96
CA HIS A 552 -6.03 32.08 -37.48
C HIS A 552 -4.66 32.04 -36.82
N ASN A 553 -3.77 32.91 -37.30
CA ASN A 553 -2.38 33.04 -36.87
C ASN A 553 -2.28 33.44 -35.39
N GLY A 554 -1.45 32.71 -34.62
CA GLY A 554 -0.87 33.21 -33.36
C GLY A 554 -1.40 32.63 -32.04
N THR A 555 -1.98 31.43 -32.00
CA THR A 555 -2.34 30.73 -30.75
C THR A 555 -1.35 29.63 -30.40
N ILE A 556 -1.13 29.41 -29.09
CA ILE A 556 -0.26 28.30 -28.60
C ILE A 556 -0.70 26.95 -29.14
N GLU A 557 -2.01 26.70 -29.21
CA GLU A 557 -2.57 25.42 -29.67
C GLU A 557 -2.09 25.07 -31.09
N ASN A 558 -2.11 26.05 -32.01
CA ASN A 558 -1.66 25.85 -33.38
C ASN A 558 -0.14 25.58 -33.45
N ILE A 559 0.64 26.24 -32.59
CA ILE A 559 2.09 26.03 -32.51
C ILE A 559 2.43 24.62 -32.04
N LEU A 560 1.73 24.12 -31.02
CA LEU A 560 1.93 22.78 -30.50
C LEU A 560 1.58 21.71 -31.54
N LEU A 561 0.47 21.89 -32.26
CA LEU A 561 0.04 21.01 -33.34
C LEU A 561 1.05 20.95 -34.51
N THR A 562 1.67 22.09 -34.84
CA THR A 562 2.62 22.22 -35.97
C THR A 562 4.08 22.08 -35.56
N SER A 563 4.35 21.79 -34.29
CA SER A 563 5.69 21.58 -33.76
C SER A 563 6.32 20.28 -34.28
N ASN A 564 7.66 20.24 -34.30
CA ASN A 564 8.42 19.03 -34.63
C ASN A 564 8.15 17.87 -33.67
N GLN A 565 7.73 18.17 -32.43
CA GLN A 565 7.42 17.18 -31.40
C GLN A 565 6.05 16.50 -31.58
N GLN A 566 5.24 16.95 -32.55
CA GLN A 566 3.95 16.35 -32.94
C GLN A 566 3.03 16.05 -31.74
N PHE A 567 2.69 17.08 -30.96
CA PHE A 567 1.74 16.92 -29.86
C PHE A 567 0.38 16.45 -30.39
N PRO A 568 -0.22 15.39 -29.80
CA PRO A 568 -1.58 14.99 -30.11
C PRO A 568 -2.55 16.17 -29.87
N PRO A 569 -3.59 16.31 -30.71
CA PRO A 569 -4.50 17.46 -30.64
C PRO A 569 -5.23 17.57 -29.31
N GLU A 570 -5.55 16.43 -28.69
CA GLU A 570 -6.15 16.37 -27.35
C GLU A 570 -5.21 16.96 -26.28
N ILE A 571 -3.91 16.68 -26.36
CA ILE A 571 -2.91 17.15 -25.42
C ILE A 571 -2.69 18.66 -25.59
N ALA A 572 -2.57 19.13 -26.84
CA ALA A 572 -2.42 20.56 -27.14
C ALA A 572 -3.62 21.37 -26.61
N TYR A 573 -4.84 20.88 -26.82
CA TYR A 573 -6.04 21.50 -26.29
C TYR A 573 -6.06 21.52 -24.76
N GLN A 574 -5.70 20.42 -24.11
CA GLN A 574 -5.66 20.33 -22.65
C GLN A 574 -4.69 21.33 -22.01
N ILE A 575 -3.53 21.56 -22.63
CA ILE A 575 -2.53 22.54 -22.18
C ILE A 575 -3.13 23.96 -22.23
N VAL A 576 -3.85 24.28 -23.31
CA VAL A 576 -4.41 25.61 -23.61
C VAL A 576 -5.78 25.84 -22.96
N LYS A 577 -6.36 24.81 -22.33
CA LYS A 577 -7.71 24.82 -21.77
C LYS A 577 -7.88 25.74 -20.56
N ALA A 578 -6.85 25.85 -19.72
CA ALA A 578 -6.91 26.67 -18.51
C ALA A 578 -6.71 28.15 -18.85
N LYS A 579 -7.82 28.82 -19.21
CA LYS A 579 -7.85 30.24 -19.55
C LYS A 579 -8.51 31.07 -18.45
N TRP A 580 -7.96 32.24 -18.19
CA TRP A 580 -8.57 33.20 -17.27
C TRP A 580 -9.84 33.78 -17.92
N LYS A 581 -10.99 33.65 -17.25
CA LYS A 581 -12.31 34.15 -17.72
C LYS A 581 -12.33 35.63 -18.16
N SER A 582 -11.51 36.50 -17.58
CA SER A 582 -11.53 37.94 -17.90
C SER A 582 -10.60 38.33 -19.03
N THR A 583 -9.48 37.61 -19.23
CA THR A 583 -8.44 37.98 -20.22
C THR A 583 -8.27 36.95 -21.33
N ASN A 584 -8.88 35.76 -21.22
CA ASN A 584 -8.70 34.61 -22.10
C ASN A 584 -7.24 34.16 -22.29
N LEU A 585 -6.33 34.60 -21.42
CA LEU A 585 -4.94 34.16 -21.41
C LEU A 585 -4.83 32.81 -20.71
N CYS A 586 -3.96 31.95 -21.24
CA CYS A 586 -3.56 30.71 -20.59
C CYS A 586 -2.78 31.04 -19.31
N GLU A 587 -3.13 30.38 -18.21
CA GLU A 587 -2.45 30.62 -16.94
C GLU A 587 -0.99 30.18 -17.01
N ALA A 588 -0.05 31.10 -16.73
CA ALA A 588 1.39 30.79 -16.71
C ALA A 588 1.75 29.59 -15.81
N ILE A 589 1.00 29.37 -14.73
CA ILE A 589 1.25 28.24 -13.81
C ILE A 589 0.86 26.90 -14.45
N ASN A 590 -0.22 26.86 -15.23
CA ASN A 590 -0.61 25.63 -15.94
C ASN A 590 0.40 25.32 -17.06
N LEU A 591 0.83 26.36 -17.79
CA LEU A 591 1.90 26.23 -18.80
C LEU A 591 3.22 25.77 -18.18
N ALA A 592 3.61 26.34 -17.03
CA ALA A 592 4.79 25.95 -16.29
C ALA A 592 4.71 24.50 -15.79
N SER A 593 3.54 24.05 -15.33
CA SER A 593 3.33 22.66 -14.88
C SER A 593 3.49 21.63 -16.00
N GLU A 594 3.28 22.04 -17.25
CA GLU A 594 3.52 21.24 -18.46
C GLU A 594 4.94 21.41 -19.01
N GLY A 595 5.78 22.24 -18.37
CA GLY A 595 7.19 22.44 -18.70
C GLY A 595 7.49 23.59 -19.66
N PHE A 596 6.48 24.37 -20.04
CA PHE A 596 6.70 25.50 -20.93
C PHE A 596 7.37 26.64 -20.19
N VAL A 597 8.46 27.10 -20.78
CA VAL A 597 9.24 28.25 -20.32
C VAL A 597 9.47 29.20 -21.47
N SER A 598 9.86 30.41 -21.14
CA SER A 598 10.35 31.39 -22.06
C SER A 598 11.87 31.48 -21.95
N LEU A 599 12.52 31.40 -23.09
CA LEU A 599 13.97 31.44 -23.26
C LEU A 599 14.33 32.78 -23.89
N VAL A 600 15.27 33.51 -23.28
CA VAL A 600 15.79 34.77 -23.83
C VAL A 600 17.12 34.50 -24.54
N TYR A 601 17.13 34.69 -25.86
CA TYR A 601 18.31 34.62 -26.72
C TYR A 601 18.58 36.00 -27.34
N GLY A 602 19.49 36.78 -26.73
CA GLY A 602 19.72 38.17 -27.13
C GLY A 602 18.42 38.98 -27.01
N ASP A 603 17.95 39.50 -28.14
CA ASP A 603 16.71 40.30 -28.24
C ASP A 603 15.45 39.46 -28.47
N TYR A 604 15.59 38.14 -28.64
CA TYR A 604 14.48 37.25 -28.95
C TYR A 604 13.95 36.51 -27.71
N LEU A 605 12.63 36.62 -27.50
CA LEU A 605 11.89 35.86 -26.50
C LEU A 605 11.27 34.63 -27.17
N ILE A 606 11.66 33.42 -26.77
CA ILE A 606 11.32 32.19 -27.47
C ILE A 606 10.56 31.26 -26.53
N LEU A 607 9.56 30.55 -27.06
CA LEU A 607 8.89 29.48 -26.34
C LEU A 607 9.80 28.26 -26.29
N GLY A 608 10.10 27.80 -25.08
CA GLY A 608 10.89 26.62 -24.81
C GLY A 608 10.15 25.60 -23.96
N ILE A 609 10.71 24.41 -23.93
CA ILE A 609 10.26 23.28 -23.11
C ILE A 609 11.43 22.85 -22.24
N THR A 610 11.17 22.61 -20.96
CA THR A 610 12.17 22.13 -19.98
C THR A 610 12.03 20.63 -19.75
N GLU A 611 12.94 19.78 -20.21
CA GLU A 611 12.91 18.34 -19.93
C GLU A 611 14.20 17.90 -19.24
N TRP A 612 14.09 17.21 -18.11
CA TRP A 612 15.24 16.73 -17.32
C TRP A 612 16.22 17.85 -16.92
N GLY A 613 15.70 19.07 -16.76
CA GLY A 613 16.50 20.27 -16.46
C GLY A 613 17.17 20.90 -17.69
N SER A 614 17.11 20.26 -18.85
CA SER A 614 17.54 20.84 -20.11
C SER A 614 16.41 21.66 -20.74
N THR A 615 16.72 22.85 -21.24
CA THR A 615 15.74 23.72 -21.87
C THR A 615 15.96 23.78 -23.37
N SER A 616 14.97 23.36 -24.16
CA SER A 616 15.04 23.37 -25.62
C SER A 616 13.98 24.32 -26.21
N PRO A 617 14.34 25.18 -27.18
CA PRO A 617 13.36 25.98 -27.93
C PRO A 617 12.41 25.09 -28.76
N VAL A 618 11.17 25.54 -28.94
CA VAL A 618 10.17 24.85 -29.77
C VAL A 618 10.35 25.24 -31.23
N PHE A 619 10.51 24.23 -32.10
CA PHE A 619 10.65 24.40 -33.54
C PHE A 619 9.49 23.74 -34.31
N ASN A 620 9.17 24.29 -35.49
CA ASN A 620 8.31 23.61 -36.46
C ASN A 620 9.10 22.55 -37.27
N LYS A 621 8.42 21.78 -38.11
CA LYS A 621 9.07 20.81 -39.03
C LYS A 621 10.09 21.43 -39.99
N SER A 622 9.99 22.74 -40.25
CA SER A 622 10.89 23.50 -41.11
C SER A 622 12.10 24.10 -40.35
N GLY A 623 12.22 23.89 -39.03
CA GLY A 623 13.31 24.42 -38.21
C GLY A 623 13.14 25.87 -37.73
N HIS A 624 11.98 26.49 -37.92
CA HIS A 624 11.66 27.84 -37.45
C HIS A 624 11.30 27.85 -35.96
N ALA A 625 11.83 28.80 -35.20
CA ALA A 625 11.59 28.92 -33.76
C ALA A 625 10.26 29.63 -33.44
N ALA A 626 9.60 29.21 -32.35
CA ALA A 626 8.40 29.84 -31.83
C ALA A 626 8.74 31.08 -30.99
N VAL A 627 8.49 32.28 -31.53
CA VAL A 627 8.80 33.56 -30.88
C VAL A 627 7.58 34.10 -30.15
N ILE A 628 7.80 34.65 -28.96
CA ILE A 628 6.81 35.28 -28.10
C ILE A 628 6.88 36.79 -28.29
N VAL A 629 5.78 37.39 -28.77
CA VAL A 629 5.64 38.85 -28.90
C VAL A 629 4.44 39.29 -28.06
N GLY A 630 4.71 39.94 -26.93
CA GLY A 630 3.69 40.25 -25.93
C GLY A 630 3.05 38.97 -25.37
N TYR A 631 1.76 38.77 -25.65
CA TYR A 631 1.00 37.59 -25.22
C TYR A 631 0.78 36.55 -26.34
N LYS A 632 1.26 36.81 -27.56
CA LYS A 632 1.07 35.92 -28.72
C LYS A 632 2.35 35.15 -29.01
N VAL A 633 2.19 33.92 -29.48
CA VAL A 633 3.31 33.11 -29.95
C VAL A 633 3.12 32.81 -31.43
N ALA A 634 4.18 32.94 -32.24
CA ALA A 634 4.17 32.57 -33.65
C ALA A 634 5.53 32.01 -34.09
N TYR A 635 5.54 31.10 -35.08
CA TYR A 635 6.79 30.68 -35.70
C TYR A 635 7.35 31.79 -36.58
N ASN A 636 8.60 32.19 -36.34
CA ASN A 636 9.27 33.18 -37.17
C ASN A 636 10.24 32.50 -38.14
N PRO A 637 10.04 32.62 -39.47
CA PRO A 637 10.91 32.00 -40.45
C PRO A 637 12.35 32.53 -40.44
N SER A 638 12.60 33.74 -39.92
CA SER A 638 13.95 34.30 -39.85
C SER A 638 14.80 33.76 -38.71
N ILE A 639 14.21 33.02 -37.77
CA ILE A 639 14.90 32.53 -36.57
C ILE A 639 14.93 31.01 -36.60
N THR A 640 16.13 30.46 -36.74
CA THR A 640 16.43 29.03 -36.80
C THR A 640 17.39 28.64 -35.68
N ILE A 641 17.67 27.33 -35.53
CA ILE A 641 18.65 26.86 -34.55
C ILE A 641 20.04 27.49 -34.77
N HIS A 642 20.44 27.73 -36.02
CA HIS A 642 21.72 28.36 -36.36
C HIS A 642 21.78 29.82 -35.91
N THR A 643 20.69 30.58 -36.06
CA THR A 643 20.64 31.97 -35.59
C THR A 643 20.61 32.08 -34.07
N LEU A 644 20.05 31.08 -33.37
CA LEU A 644 20.05 31.08 -31.90
C LEU A 644 21.42 30.71 -31.35
N THR A 645 22.05 29.68 -31.91
CA THR A 645 23.39 29.23 -31.51
C THR A 645 24.47 30.26 -31.82
N SER A 646 24.29 31.09 -32.85
CA SER A 646 25.21 32.20 -33.14
C SER A 646 25.11 33.36 -32.13
N ILE A 647 23.96 33.51 -31.46
CA ILE A 647 23.77 34.53 -30.40
C ILE A 647 24.33 34.01 -29.08
N SER A 648 23.88 32.83 -28.64
CA SER A 648 24.38 32.19 -27.42
C SER A 648 24.14 30.67 -27.44
N SER A 649 25.06 29.93 -26.84
CA SER A 649 24.94 28.47 -26.69
C SER A 649 23.87 28.05 -25.68
N GLN A 650 23.50 28.95 -24.76
CA GLN A 650 22.47 28.76 -23.74
C GLN A 650 21.63 30.04 -23.56
N PRO A 651 20.36 29.93 -23.14
CA PRO A 651 19.51 31.11 -22.92
C PRO A 651 19.98 31.89 -21.70
N LYS A 652 19.90 33.23 -21.78
CA LYS A 652 20.40 34.14 -20.72
C LYS A 652 19.46 34.19 -19.51
N ILE A 653 18.16 34.04 -19.74
CA ILE A 653 17.11 34.12 -18.71
C ILE A 653 16.04 33.08 -19.02
N LEU A 654 15.55 32.42 -17.96
CA LEU A 654 14.40 31.54 -17.97
C LEU A 654 13.22 32.22 -17.25
N GLY A 655 12.06 32.25 -17.89
CA GLY A 655 10.83 32.77 -17.28
C GLY A 655 9.60 32.00 -17.76
N VAL A 656 8.41 32.39 -17.32
CA VAL A 656 7.14 31.87 -17.89
C VAL A 656 6.16 33.03 -18.09
N PRO A 657 5.73 33.30 -19.34
CA PRO A 657 4.74 34.32 -19.65
C PRO A 657 3.31 33.74 -19.64
N ASP A 658 2.32 34.61 -19.40
CA ASP A 658 0.93 34.31 -19.75
C ASP A 658 0.80 34.44 -21.29
N LEU A 659 0.11 33.51 -21.95
CA LEU A 659 0.10 33.39 -23.42
C LEU A 659 -1.30 33.09 -23.97
N PHE A 660 -1.57 33.45 -25.22
CA PHE A 660 -2.89 33.38 -25.87
C PHE A 660 -3.20 32.09 -26.64
#